data_AF-A0A0Q8XMU9-F1
#
_entry.id   AF-A0A0Q8XMU9-F1
#
_cell.length_a   1.000
_cell.length_b   1.000
_cell.length_c   1.000
_cell.angle_alpha   90.00
_cell.angle_beta   90.00
_cell.angle_gamma   90.00
#
_symmetry.space_group_name_H-M   'P 1'
#
loop_
_entity.id
_entity.type
_entity.pdbx_description
1 polymer ?
#
loop_
_entity_poly.entity_id
_entity_poly.type
_entity_poly.pdbx_seq_one_letter_code
_entity_poly.pdbx_strand_id
1 'polypeptide(L)'
;MIELSRRSLIATSLAASAVPASARAGAAPKPYGVVPSPRQWRWHGREQYAFVHFSINTFTDKEWGFGDEDPKLFDPKDFDADQIVAAAKAGGLKGLILTAKHHDGFCLWPTARTEHCIRNSPYKGGKGDIVREMADACRRAKLPFGVYLSPWDRNHAEYGRPAYVEYFRAQLTELCTRYGELFEVWFDGANGGDGYYGGAREARKIDAPRYYDWPSIVALVHKLQPDACTFDPLGADIRWVGNEDGIAGDPCWPTMPNKPYDQKEGNSGVRGGAIWWPAETDVSIRPGWFYHADEDSKVKGPERLIRLYDESVGRGTNLNLNIPPDRRGRIPDQDVKILKSFGDAIRATFARDLAQGAVAHASHSRGPGFEPARVLDGNRESYWAAPDGVTSPTLTLDLKPGTRFDVIRLREYLPLGVRVTRFAVDAEIDGSWHTLAEHECISAQRVIRLGAPIAPRRVRLRIVEAPAGPAISEFALFRAVAPVPVPTIVSTDPSVLDVTKWTIVSASAPGAEKLLDNEAASIWVQPSPTPGTPARVTVDLGADTLLAGFSLTPSRQVMTDAAPPKGYIAETSRDGTNWEPGANGEFSNIAYALSTQRIAFTKVRSARFLRLTFSEPAVPAARLAIAGIGGFIATR
;
A
#
# COMPACT_ATOMS: atom_id res chain seq x y z
N MET A 1 49.27 -55.51 63.36
CA MET A 1 48.66 -55.70 62.03
C MET A 1 47.55 -54.67 61.91
N ILE A 2 47.62 -53.58 61.14
CA ILE A 2 48.54 -53.06 60.13
C ILE A 2 48.56 -51.52 60.34
N GLU A 3 49.77 -50.97 60.32
CA GLU A 3 50.27 -49.60 60.04
C GLU A 3 49.33 -48.37 60.12
N LEU A 4 49.60 -47.38 60.99
CA LEU A 4 50.49 -46.18 60.84
C LEU A 4 49.88 -45.10 59.90
N SER A 5 49.85 -43.77 60.15
CA SER A 5 50.43 -42.84 61.13
C SER A 5 49.68 -41.48 61.00
N ARG A 6 49.26 -40.79 62.07
CA ARG A 6 49.89 -39.66 62.80
C ARG A 6 50.19 -38.35 62.01
N ARG A 7 49.50 -37.29 62.48
CA ARG A 7 49.93 -35.89 62.77
C ARG A 7 49.59 -34.75 61.79
N SER A 8 48.62 -33.95 62.24
CA SER A 8 48.70 -32.51 62.58
C SER A 8 48.87 -31.42 61.51
N LEU A 9 47.90 -30.48 61.56
CA LEU A 9 47.95 -29.02 61.32
C LEU A 9 48.27 -28.53 59.90
N ILE A 10 47.41 -27.65 59.34
CA ILE A 10 47.73 -26.29 58.82
C ILE A 10 46.58 -25.69 57.98
N ALA A 11 46.36 -24.39 58.24
CA ALA A 11 45.88 -23.29 57.39
C ALA A 11 44.51 -23.32 56.68
N THR A 12 43.69 -22.38 57.15
CA THR A 12 42.98 -21.37 56.34
C THR A 12 43.64 -21.06 54.99
N SER A 13 42.92 -21.32 53.91
CA SER A 13 43.07 -20.62 52.64
C SER A 13 41.68 -20.34 52.07
N LEU A 14 41.30 -19.06 52.11
CA LEU A 14 40.19 -18.52 51.32
C LEU A 14 40.50 -18.77 49.84
N ALA A 15 39.78 -19.69 49.21
CA ALA A 15 39.67 -19.71 47.77
C ALA A 15 38.78 -18.53 47.35
N ALA A 16 39.41 -17.40 46.99
CA ALA A 16 38.76 -16.34 46.26
C ALA A 16 38.41 -16.88 44.86
N SER A 17 37.21 -17.43 44.72
CA SER A 17 36.59 -17.68 43.42
C SER A 17 36.44 -16.33 42.72
N ALA A 18 37.32 -16.07 41.75
CA ALA A 18 37.19 -14.96 40.82
C ALA A 18 35.88 -15.15 40.03
N VAL A 19 34.82 -14.47 40.48
CA VAL A 19 33.62 -14.26 39.67
C VAL A 19 34.10 -13.49 38.44
N PRO A 20 33.89 -13.99 37.21
CA PRO A 20 34.22 -13.19 36.04
C PRO A 20 33.44 -11.89 36.15
N ALA A 21 34.15 -10.77 36.18
CA ALA A 21 33.54 -9.46 36.17
C ALA A 21 32.61 -9.43 34.95
N SER A 22 31.30 -9.46 35.18
CA SER A 22 30.33 -9.17 34.13
C SER A 22 30.70 -7.78 33.63
N ALA A 23 31.28 -7.69 32.44
CA ALA A 23 31.50 -6.41 31.79
C ALA A 23 30.14 -5.71 31.77
N ARG A 24 29.98 -4.67 32.59
CA ARG A 24 28.74 -3.89 32.61
C ARG A 24 28.54 -3.40 31.18
N ALA A 25 27.40 -3.75 30.59
CA ALA A 25 27.01 -3.22 29.30
C ALA A 25 27.18 -1.70 29.33
N GLY A 26 27.77 -1.12 28.28
CA GLY A 26 27.90 0.32 28.16
C GLY A 26 26.54 1.00 28.26
N ALA A 27 26.49 2.27 28.63
CA ALA A 27 25.24 3.02 28.55
C ALA A 27 24.78 3.12 27.08
N ALA A 28 23.50 2.85 26.84
CA ALA A 28 22.91 2.98 25.50
C ALA A 28 23.04 4.41 24.95
N PRO A 29 23.15 4.60 23.63
CA PRO A 29 23.10 5.94 23.03
C PRO A 29 21.79 6.63 23.44
N LYS A 30 21.84 7.95 23.66
CA LYS A 30 20.63 8.74 23.84
C LYS A 30 19.87 8.79 22.51
N PRO A 31 18.52 8.81 22.50
CA PRO A 31 17.73 9.09 21.31
C PRO A 31 18.19 10.34 20.56
N TYR A 32 18.12 10.32 19.23
CA TYR A 32 18.46 11.46 18.37
C TYR A 32 17.21 11.95 17.62
N GLY A 33 16.92 13.24 17.72
CA GLY A 33 15.73 13.83 17.12
C GLY A 33 14.43 13.26 17.72
N VAL A 34 13.37 13.30 16.93
CA VAL A 34 12.10 12.63 17.27
C VAL A 34 12.21 11.13 17.03
N VAL A 35 11.45 10.36 17.81
CA VAL A 35 11.46 8.89 17.81
C VAL A 35 10.05 8.34 17.67
N PRO A 36 9.87 7.11 17.15
CA PRO A 36 8.57 6.46 17.12
C PRO A 36 8.05 6.24 18.54
N SER A 37 6.74 6.38 18.71
CA SER A 37 6.04 5.78 19.84
C SER A 37 6.13 4.24 19.80
N PRO A 38 5.88 3.53 20.92
CA PRO A 38 5.86 2.07 20.91
C PRO A 38 4.90 1.44 19.89
N ARG A 39 3.74 2.09 19.63
CA ARG A 39 2.79 1.61 18.60
C ARG A 39 3.34 1.80 17.19
N GLN A 40 3.97 2.94 16.89
CA GLN A 40 4.64 3.17 15.61
C GLN A 40 5.83 2.23 15.40
N TRP A 41 6.57 1.88 16.46
CA TRP A 41 7.65 0.89 16.36
C TRP A 41 7.13 -0.50 15.98
N ARG A 42 6.04 -0.97 16.62
CA ARG A 42 5.39 -2.22 16.22
C ARG A 42 4.82 -2.16 14.81
N TRP A 43 4.26 -1.02 14.42
CA TRP A 43 3.75 -0.77 13.08
C TRP A 43 4.85 -0.88 12.01
N HIS A 44 6.03 -0.29 12.23
CA HIS A 44 7.23 -0.47 11.38
C HIS A 44 7.69 -1.94 11.29
N GLY A 45 7.31 -2.79 12.24
CA GLY A 45 7.57 -4.22 12.22
C GLY A 45 6.69 -5.01 11.24
N ARG A 46 5.59 -4.43 10.77
CA ARG A 46 4.62 -5.11 9.90
C ARG A 46 5.12 -5.22 8.47
N GLU A 47 5.76 -4.17 7.96
CA GLU A 47 6.35 -4.08 6.61
C GLU A 47 5.30 -4.08 5.48
N GLN A 48 4.32 -4.99 5.51
CA GLN A 48 3.25 -5.05 4.51
C GLN A 48 1.97 -5.62 5.10
N TYR A 49 0.82 -5.11 4.65
CA TYR A 49 -0.52 -5.59 5.03
C TYR A 49 -1.53 -5.38 3.89
N ALA A 50 -2.68 -6.04 4.02
CA ALA A 50 -3.78 -5.93 3.07
C ALA A 50 -4.66 -4.71 3.37
N PHE A 51 -5.13 -4.08 2.30
CA PHE A 51 -6.34 -3.29 2.32
C PHE A 51 -7.48 -4.08 1.65
N VAL A 52 -8.71 -3.91 2.12
CA VAL A 52 -9.89 -4.57 1.55
C VAL A 52 -10.96 -3.52 1.32
N HIS A 53 -11.05 -3.05 0.08
CA HIS A 53 -12.16 -2.24 -0.40
C HIS A 53 -13.33 -3.16 -0.78
N PHE A 54 -14.38 -3.11 0.04
CA PHE A 54 -15.61 -3.83 -0.16
C PHE A 54 -16.76 -3.00 0.39
N SER A 55 -17.77 -2.72 -0.42
CA SER A 55 -18.93 -1.89 -0.06
C SER A 55 -20.02 -2.17 -1.09
N ILE A 56 -21.11 -1.42 -1.02
CA ILE A 56 -22.13 -1.39 -2.05
C ILE A 56 -21.56 -1.04 -3.44
N ASN A 57 -20.45 -0.31 -3.47
CA ASN A 57 -19.71 0.06 -4.69
C ASN A 57 -19.28 -1.13 -5.55
N THR A 58 -18.95 -2.28 -4.94
CA THR A 58 -18.66 -3.53 -5.65
C THR A 58 -19.85 -4.02 -6.49
N PHE A 59 -21.06 -3.75 -6.03
CA PHE A 59 -22.31 -4.15 -6.68
C PHE A 59 -22.82 -3.11 -7.67
N THR A 60 -22.40 -1.85 -7.53
CA THR A 60 -22.74 -0.78 -8.48
C THR A 60 -21.65 -0.50 -9.51
N ASP A 61 -20.52 -1.21 -9.44
CA ASP A 61 -19.40 -1.06 -10.37
C ASP A 61 -18.82 0.36 -10.38
N LYS A 62 -18.71 0.96 -9.19
CA LYS A 62 -18.18 2.33 -8.99
C LYS A 62 -16.98 2.26 -8.05
N GLU A 63 -16.04 3.18 -8.24
CA GLU A 63 -15.03 3.43 -7.20
C GLU A 63 -15.63 4.24 -6.06
N TRP A 64 -16.35 5.31 -6.40
CA TRP A 64 -17.00 6.21 -5.46
C TRP A 64 -18.52 6.22 -5.70
N GLY A 65 -19.27 5.56 -4.83
CA GLY A 65 -20.73 5.68 -4.79
C GLY A 65 -21.19 7.09 -4.42
N PHE A 66 -22.39 7.48 -4.85
CA PHE A 66 -22.95 8.83 -4.66
C PHE A 66 -23.68 8.99 -3.32
N GLY A 67 -23.87 7.87 -2.60
CA GLY A 67 -24.56 7.80 -1.31
C GLY A 67 -26.07 7.59 -1.44
N ASP A 68 -26.59 7.38 -2.65
CA ASP A 68 -27.99 7.06 -2.94
C ASP A 68 -28.21 5.59 -3.36
N GLU A 69 -27.16 4.77 -3.28
CA GLU A 69 -27.23 3.35 -3.60
C GLU A 69 -28.25 2.62 -2.69
N ASP A 70 -29.10 1.77 -3.27
CA ASP A 70 -30.09 1.00 -2.50
C ASP A 70 -29.37 -0.12 -1.72
N PRO A 71 -29.42 -0.15 -0.36
CA PRO A 71 -28.87 -1.22 0.46
C PRO A 71 -29.19 -2.64 -0.02
N LYS A 72 -30.31 -2.83 -0.72
CA LYS A 72 -30.70 -4.13 -1.30
C LYS A 72 -29.75 -4.67 -2.35
N LEU A 73 -28.91 -3.83 -2.96
CA LEU A 73 -27.89 -4.24 -3.92
C LEU A 73 -26.74 -5.02 -3.26
N PHE A 74 -26.51 -4.82 -1.96
CA PHE A 74 -25.44 -5.50 -1.24
C PHE A 74 -25.86 -6.93 -0.83
N ASP A 75 -25.47 -7.91 -1.64
CA ASP A 75 -25.89 -9.31 -1.45
C ASP A 75 -24.82 -10.33 -1.87
N PRO A 76 -23.62 -10.33 -1.23
CA PRO A 76 -22.60 -11.32 -1.56
C PRO A 76 -23.06 -12.72 -1.14
N LYS A 77 -23.35 -13.57 -2.13
CA LYS A 77 -23.95 -14.90 -1.92
C LYS A 77 -22.99 -15.95 -1.37
N ASP A 78 -21.69 -15.75 -1.56
CA ASP A 78 -20.63 -16.70 -1.20
C ASP A 78 -19.51 -15.96 -0.43
N PHE A 79 -19.90 -15.01 0.43
CA PHE A 79 -18.93 -14.25 1.22
C PHE A 79 -18.14 -15.18 2.14
N ASP A 80 -16.81 -15.09 2.07
CA ASP A 80 -15.91 -15.96 2.81
C ASP A 80 -14.71 -15.16 3.36
N ALA A 81 -14.86 -14.69 4.60
CA ALA A 81 -13.82 -13.95 5.30
C ALA A 81 -12.52 -14.75 5.50
N ASP A 82 -12.62 -16.08 5.69
CA ASP A 82 -11.44 -16.94 5.86
C ASP A 82 -10.67 -17.05 4.53
N GLN A 83 -11.36 -17.09 3.39
CA GLN A 83 -10.72 -17.06 2.07
C GLN A 83 -9.98 -15.75 1.82
N ILE A 84 -10.56 -14.60 2.18
CA ILE A 84 -9.92 -13.29 2.03
C ILE A 84 -8.64 -13.22 2.90
N VAL A 85 -8.75 -13.65 4.17
CA VAL A 85 -7.60 -13.70 5.09
C VAL A 85 -6.54 -14.69 4.61
N ALA A 86 -6.94 -15.84 4.05
CA ALA A 86 -6.02 -16.80 3.46
C ALA A 86 -5.28 -16.24 2.24
N ALA A 87 -5.96 -15.48 1.38
CA ALA A 87 -5.36 -14.79 0.24
C ALA A 87 -4.31 -13.76 0.70
N ALA A 88 -4.63 -12.94 1.70
CA ALA A 88 -3.68 -12.00 2.29
C ALA A 88 -2.42 -12.71 2.83
N LYS A 89 -2.60 -13.81 3.56
CA LYS A 89 -1.49 -14.63 4.08
C LYS A 89 -0.68 -15.30 2.98
N ALA A 90 -1.32 -15.75 1.90
CA ALA A 90 -0.63 -16.30 0.74
C ALA A 90 0.34 -15.27 0.15
N GLY A 91 -0.08 -14.01 0.07
CA GLY A 91 0.73 -12.83 -0.28
C GLY A 91 1.81 -12.42 0.72
N GLY A 92 1.85 -13.03 1.92
CA GLY A 92 2.80 -12.65 2.97
C GLY A 92 2.45 -11.34 3.67
N LEU A 93 1.21 -10.87 3.53
CA LEU A 93 0.69 -9.67 4.19
C LEU A 93 0.47 -9.96 5.69
N LYS A 94 0.88 -9.04 6.56
CA LYS A 94 0.98 -9.23 8.02
C LYS A 94 -0.09 -8.48 8.81
N GLY A 95 -1.15 -8.04 8.15
CA GLY A 95 -2.31 -7.36 8.70
C GLY A 95 -3.38 -7.21 7.63
N LEU A 96 -4.59 -6.82 8.02
CA LEU A 96 -5.69 -6.55 7.09
C LEU A 96 -6.52 -5.38 7.60
N ILE A 97 -6.72 -4.37 6.76
CA ILE A 97 -7.59 -3.21 7.00
C ILE A 97 -8.84 -3.37 6.13
N LEU A 98 -10.02 -3.31 6.73
CA LEU A 98 -11.31 -3.38 6.00
C LEU A 98 -11.96 -1.99 5.93
N THR A 99 -12.47 -1.64 4.75
CA THR A 99 -13.39 -0.50 4.56
C THR A 99 -14.73 -0.73 5.26
N ALA A 100 -14.80 -0.47 6.57
CA ALA A 100 -16.03 -0.63 7.34
C ALA A 100 -17.16 0.29 6.83
N LYS A 101 -16.78 1.49 6.38
CA LYS A 101 -17.63 2.44 5.64
C LYS A 101 -16.76 3.20 4.64
N HIS A 102 -17.17 3.26 3.37
CA HIS A 102 -16.52 4.07 2.34
C HIS A 102 -17.24 5.42 2.12
N HIS A 103 -16.81 6.23 1.16
CA HIS A 103 -17.37 7.57 0.90
C HIS A 103 -18.87 7.57 0.63
N ASP A 104 -19.41 6.50 0.05
CA ASP A 104 -20.85 6.31 -0.16
C ASP A 104 -21.66 6.31 1.14
N GLY A 105 -21.03 6.01 2.28
CA GLY A 105 -21.67 6.01 3.60
C GLY A 105 -22.30 4.68 3.99
N PHE A 106 -22.30 3.66 3.13
CA PHE A 106 -22.86 2.36 3.44
C PHE A 106 -22.01 1.63 4.49
N CYS A 107 -22.61 1.32 5.63
CA CYS A 107 -21.90 0.68 6.74
C CYS A 107 -21.98 -0.86 6.67
N LEU A 108 -20.83 -1.53 6.67
CA LEU A 108 -20.70 -2.99 6.60
C LEU A 108 -21.02 -3.74 7.90
N TRP A 109 -21.39 -3.03 8.95
CA TRP A 109 -21.83 -3.58 10.22
C TRP A 109 -23.22 -3.05 10.60
N PRO A 110 -23.99 -3.76 11.43
CA PRO A 110 -25.31 -3.31 11.86
C PRO A 110 -25.19 -2.21 12.91
N THR A 111 -24.79 -1.01 12.48
CA THR A 111 -24.71 0.19 13.31
C THR A 111 -26.10 0.65 13.76
N ALA A 112 -26.20 1.20 14.97
CA ALA A 112 -27.45 1.81 15.45
C ALA A 112 -27.63 3.25 14.94
N ARG A 113 -26.67 3.77 14.16
CA ARG A 113 -26.57 5.20 13.83
C ARG A 113 -27.20 5.58 12.49
N THR A 114 -27.39 4.64 11.59
CA THR A 114 -28.00 4.88 10.28
C THR A 114 -28.75 3.64 9.77
N GLU A 115 -29.75 3.88 8.93
CA GLU A 115 -30.43 2.85 8.15
C GLU A 115 -29.69 2.53 6.83
N HIS A 116 -28.71 3.34 6.43
CA HIS A 116 -27.84 3.05 5.30
C HIS A 116 -26.69 2.10 5.73
N CYS A 117 -27.06 0.90 6.16
CA CYS A 117 -26.14 -0.14 6.62
C CYS A 117 -26.62 -1.54 6.25
N ILE A 118 -25.75 -2.52 6.48
CA ILE A 118 -25.96 -3.93 6.17
C ILE A 118 -27.23 -4.54 6.78
N ARG A 119 -27.80 -3.96 7.85
CA ARG A 119 -29.07 -4.42 8.43
C ARG A 119 -30.23 -4.36 7.43
N ASN A 120 -30.17 -3.43 6.47
CA ASN A 120 -31.18 -3.23 5.45
C ASN A 120 -30.81 -3.84 4.09
N SER A 121 -29.78 -4.69 4.05
CA SER A 121 -29.44 -5.48 2.87
C SER A 121 -29.98 -6.91 2.99
N PRO A 122 -30.16 -7.64 1.86
CA PRO A 122 -30.54 -9.05 1.87
C PRO A 122 -29.47 -9.99 2.42
N TYR A 123 -28.22 -9.52 2.56
CA TYR A 123 -27.11 -10.34 3.05
C TYR A 123 -27.45 -10.96 4.42
N LYS A 124 -27.47 -12.30 4.46
CA LYS A 124 -27.90 -13.10 5.63
C LYS A 124 -29.24 -12.64 6.23
N GLY A 125 -30.16 -12.19 5.38
CA GLY A 125 -31.49 -11.70 5.79
C GLY A 125 -31.44 -10.47 6.70
N GLY A 126 -30.50 -9.55 6.45
CA GLY A 126 -30.30 -8.34 7.25
C GLY A 126 -29.63 -8.56 8.61
N LYS A 127 -29.10 -9.77 8.86
CA LYS A 127 -28.44 -10.14 10.12
C LYS A 127 -26.93 -10.28 9.99
N GLY A 128 -26.36 -9.99 8.83
CA GLY A 128 -24.93 -10.05 8.59
C GLY A 128 -24.15 -8.93 9.28
N ASP A 129 -22.86 -9.18 9.49
CA ASP A 129 -21.90 -8.21 10.03
C ASP A 129 -20.52 -8.53 9.43
N ILE A 130 -20.19 -7.89 8.31
CA ILE A 130 -18.94 -8.19 7.57
C ILE A 130 -17.73 -7.79 8.41
N VAL A 131 -17.82 -6.72 9.20
CA VAL A 131 -16.74 -6.29 10.09
C VAL A 131 -16.46 -7.36 11.15
N ARG A 132 -17.50 -7.95 11.75
CA ARG A 132 -17.35 -9.10 12.67
C ARG A 132 -16.71 -10.30 11.99
N GLU A 133 -17.23 -10.69 10.83
CA GLU A 133 -16.76 -11.89 10.13
C GLU A 133 -15.28 -11.78 9.74
N MET A 134 -14.86 -10.60 9.26
CA MET A 134 -13.46 -10.31 8.95
C MET A 134 -12.57 -10.25 10.20
N ALA A 135 -13.03 -9.59 11.28
CA ALA A 135 -12.29 -9.54 12.53
C ALA A 135 -12.10 -10.94 13.15
N ASP A 136 -13.12 -11.79 13.11
CA ASP A 136 -13.07 -13.15 13.61
C ASP A 136 -12.14 -14.04 12.76
N ALA A 137 -12.18 -13.92 11.43
CA ALA A 137 -11.27 -14.64 10.52
C ALA A 137 -9.81 -14.22 10.74
N CYS A 138 -9.56 -12.92 10.87
CA CYS A 138 -8.25 -12.37 11.20
C CYS A 138 -7.74 -12.94 12.54
N ARG A 139 -8.58 -12.96 13.58
CA ARG A 139 -8.23 -13.54 14.89
C ARG A 139 -7.89 -15.03 14.79
N ARG A 140 -8.70 -15.83 14.10
CA ARG A 140 -8.44 -17.27 13.87
C ARG A 140 -7.09 -17.47 13.18
N ALA A 141 -6.77 -16.62 12.20
CA ALA A 141 -5.55 -16.71 11.43
C ALA A 141 -4.32 -16.07 12.08
N LYS A 142 -4.49 -15.44 13.27
CA LYS A 142 -3.50 -14.59 13.95
C LYS A 142 -2.98 -13.45 13.07
N LEU A 143 -3.87 -12.90 12.26
CA LEU A 143 -3.62 -11.73 11.43
C LEU A 143 -4.19 -10.49 12.16
N PRO A 144 -3.39 -9.44 12.41
CA PRO A 144 -3.87 -8.17 12.94
C PRO A 144 -4.96 -7.55 12.06
N PHE A 145 -6.01 -7.02 12.69
CA PHE A 145 -7.15 -6.40 12.00
C PHE A 145 -7.17 -4.89 12.22
N GLY A 146 -7.50 -4.13 11.18
CA GLY A 146 -7.69 -2.68 11.21
C GLY A 146 -8.96 -2.30 10.48
N VAL A 147 -9.40 -1.06 10.64
CA VAL A 147 -10.62 -0.55 10.00
C VAL A 147 -10.34 0.78 9.32
N TYR A 148 -10.95 0.94 8.15
CA TYR A 148 -11.11 2.22 7.49
C TYR A 148 -12.53 2.72 7.76
N LEU A 149 -12.64 3.97 8.19
CA LEU A 149 -13.91 4.65 8.39
C LEU A 149 -13.85 5.99 7.68
N SER A 150 -14.50 6.08 6.52
CA SER A 150 -14.45 7.29 5.71
C SER A 150 -14.96 8.51 6.48
N PRO A 151 -14.14 9.57 6.62
CA PRO A 151 -14.58 10.85 7.17
C PRO A 151 -15.63 11.51 6.29
N TRP A 152 -15.39 11.50 4.96
CA TRP A 152 -16.38 11.93 3.99
C TRP A 152 -17.51 10.90 3.87
N ASP A 153 -18.76 11.37 3.97
CA ASP A 153 -19.95 10.53 3.90
C ASP A 153 -20.99 11.20 3.01
N ARG A 154 -21.18 10.65 1.82
CA ARG A 154 -22.07 11.15 0.77
C ARG A 154 -23.52 10.77 1.02
N ASN A 155 -23.83 9.93 2.00
CA ASN A 155 -25.20 9.58 2.36
C ASN A 155 -25.76 10.50 3.44
N HIS A 156 -24.99 10.79 4.50
CA HIS A 156 -25.53 11.39 5.72
C HIS A 156 -25.99 12.85 5.55
N ALA A 157 -27.26 13.12 5.88
CA ALA A 157 -27.89 14.43 5.69
C ALA A 157 -27.18 15.59 6.41
N GLU A 158 -26.56 15.32 7.56
CA GLU A 158 -25.83 16.32 8.36
C GLU A 158 -24.34 16.43 8.02
N TYR A 159 -23.83 15.76 6.97
CA TYR A 159 -22.44 15.92 6.58
C TYR A 159 -22.06 17.40 6.35
N GLY A 160 -20.96 17.88 6.91
CA GLY A 160 -20.58 19.29 6.92
C GLY A 160 -21.22 20.13 8.03
N ARG A 161 -21.98 19.52 8.95
CA ARG A 161 -22.58 20.16 10.13
C ARG A 161 -22.14 19.46 11.43
N PRO A 162 -22.16 20.14 12.59
CA PRO A 162 -21.65 19.57 13.84
C PRO A 162 -22.27 18.21 14.23
N ALA A 163 -23.55 17.98 13.92
CA ALA A 163 -24.24 16.73 14.25
C ALA A 163 -23.60 15.49 13.58
N TYR A 164 -22.99 15.63 12.40
CA TYR A 164 -22.28 14.51 11.77
C TYR A 164 -21.00 14.12 12.51
N VAL A 165 -20.32 15.06 13.16
CA VAL A 165 -19.10 14.75 13.93
C VAL A 165 -19.45 13.86 15.14
N GLU A 166 -20.58 14.12 15.80
CA GLU A 166 -21.09 13.24 16.86
C GLU A 166 -21.47 11.85 16.34
N TYR A 167 -22.12 11.79 15.18
CA TYR A 167 -22.41 10.54 14.47
C TYR A 167 -21.13 9.75 14.17
N PHE A 168 -20.12 10.41 13.60
CA PHE A 168 -18.82 9.81 13.26
C PHE A 168 -18.10 9.26 14.49
N ARG A 169 -18.05 10.02 15.59
CA ARG A 169 -17.49 9.56 16.88
C ARG A 169 -18.22 8.34 17.43
N ALA A 170 -19.54 8.30 17.29
CA ALA A 170 -20.34 7.18 17.75
C ALA A 170 -20.06 5.91 16.93
N GLN A 171 -19.93 6.03 15.60
CA GLN A 171 -19.51 4.91 14.74
C GLN A 171 -18.10 4.43 15.06
N LEU A 172 -17.17 5.36 15.24
CA LEU A 172 -15.79 5.05 15.63
C LEU A 172 -15.76 4.32 16.98
N THR A 173 -16.57 4.74 17.95
CA THR A 173 -16.71 4.07 19.24
C THR A 173 -17.23 2.64 19.07
N GLU A 174 -18.24 2.41 18.22
CA GLU A 174 -18.73 1.06 17.92
C GLU A 174 -17.62 0.18 17.34
N LEU A 175 -16.88 0.68 16.36
CA LEU A 175 -15.79 -0.05 15.71
C LEU A 175 -14.64 -0.37 16.69
N CYS A 176 -14.22 0.62 17.48
CA CYS A 176 -13.14 0.49 18.45
C CYS A 176 -13.50 -0.30 19.71
N THR A 177 -14.76 -0.69 19.93
CA THR A 177 -15.15 -1.43 21.16
C THR A 177 -15.77 -2.79 20.91
N ARG A 178 -16.30 -3.05 19.70
CA ARG A 178 -17.00 -4.29 19.40
C ARG A 178 -16.10 -5.34 18.75
N TYR A 179 -15.08 -4.99 17.98
CA TYR A 179 -14.40 -5.93 17.07
C TYR A 179 -13.04 -6.47 17.54
N GLY A 180 -12.70 -6.24 18.80
CA GLY A 180 -11.43 -6.68 19.38
C GLY A 180 -10.33 -5.63 19.26
N GLU A 181 -9.08 -6.05 19.32
CA GLU A 181 -7.92 -5.17 19.17
C GLU A 181 -7.73 -4.77 17.72
N LEU A 182 -7.56 -3.47 17.49
CA LEU A 182 -7.25 -2.90 16.19
C LEU A 182 -5.76 -2.54 16.15
N PHE A 183 -5.09 -2.85 15.03
CA PHE A 183 -3.72 -2.35 14.83
C PHE A 183 -3.68 -0.99 14.15
N GLU A 184 -4.73 -0.64 13.41
CA GLU A 184 -4.80 0.60 12.65
C GLU A 184 -6.24 1.07 12.44
N VAL A 185 -6.42 2.39 12.47
CA VAL A 185 -7.66 3.07 12.08
C VAL A 185 -7.33 4.08 10.99
N TRP A 186 -7.95 3.93 9.82
CA TRP A 186 -7.65 4.69 8.62
C TRP A 186 -8.69 5.79 8.38
N PHE A 187 -8.23 7.05 8.33
CA PHE A 187 -9.06 8.22 8.05
C PHE A 187 -8.67 8.84 6.72
N ASP A 188 -9.50 8.63 5.71
CA ASP A 188 -9.24 9.14 4.37
C ASP A 188 -9.30 10.67 4.28
N GLY A 189 -8.33 11.25 3.59
CA GLY A 189 -8.29 12.67 3.26
C GLY A 189 -9.12 13.06 2.03
N ALA A 190 -9.53 12.09 1.20
CA ALA A 190 -10.28 12.33 -0.03
C ALA A 190 -11.67 12.92 0.24
N ASN A 191 -12.02 13.97 -0.50
CA ASN A 191 -13.32 14.64 -0.42
C ASN A 191 -13.69 15.32 -1.74
N GLY A 192 -14.64 14.75 -2.47
CA GLY A 192 -15.14 15.29 -3.74
C GLY A 192 -16.19 16.40 -3.58
N GLY A 193 -16.64 16.69 -2.36
CA GLY A 193 -17.58 17.76 -2.04
C GLY A 193 -19.05 17.44 -2.35
N ASP A 194 -19.36 16.81 -3.48
CA ASP A 194 -20.74 16.50 -3.89
C ASP A 194 -21.26 15.15 -3.34
N GLY A 195 -22.57 15.06 -3.09
CA GLY A 195 -23.15 13.80 -2.60
C GLY A 195 -24.66 13.85 -2.46
N TYR A 196 -25.27 12.69 -2.23
CA TYR A 196 -26.71 12.55 -2.00
C TYR A 196 -27.18 13.33 -0.76
N TYR A 197 -26.42 13.24 0.33
CA TYR A 197 -26.63 13.96 1.59
C TYR A 197 -28.08 13.99 2.07
N GLY A 198 -28.70 12.80 2.20
CA GLY A 198 -30.08 12.65 2.63
C GLY A 198 -31.13 13.15 1.64
N GLY A 199 -30.78 13.26 0.35
CA GLY A 199 -31.66 13.73 -0.71
C GLY A 199 -31.41 15.17 -1.16
N ALA A 200 -30.50 15.90 -0.50
CA ALA A 200 -30.16 17.27 -0.88
C ALA A 200 -29.46 17.35 -2.25
N ARG A 201 -28.65 16.33 -2.61
CA ARG A 201 -27.91 16.25 -3.89
C ARG A 201 -27.14 17.53 -4.21
N GLU A 202 -26.31 17.97 -3.28
CA GLU A 202 -25.61 19.25 -3.34
C GLU A 202 -24.09 19.07 -3.17
N ALA A 203 -23.33 20.14 -3.39
CA ALA A 203 -21.91 20.19 -3.05
C ALA A 203 -21.72 20.87 -1.70
N ARG A 204 -20.92 20.27 -0.81
CA ARG A 204 -20.57 20.80 0.51
C ARG A 204 -19.06 21.00 0.60
N LYS A 205 -18.65 22.11 1.22
CA LYS A 205 -17.24 22.41 1.51
C LYS A 205 -17.06 22.48 3.03
N ILE A 206 -15.97 21.89 3.50
CA ILE A 206 -15.60 21.89 4.91
C ILE A 206 -14.15 22.37 5.07
N ASP A 207 -13.88 23.03 6.19
CA ASP A 207 -12.52 23.17 6.71
C ASP A 207 -12.23 21.92 7.55
N ALA A 208 -11.69 20.86 6.93
CA ALA A 208 -11.60 19.54 7.53
C ALA A 208 -10.87 19.53 8.90
N PRO A 209 -9.70 20.18 9.08
CA PRO A 209 -9.06 20.26 10.39
C PRO A 209 -9.95 20.81 11.49
N ARG A 210 -10.66 21.91 11.22
CA ARG A 210 -11.56 22.55 12.19
C ARG A 210 -12.85 21.76 12.38
N TYR A 211 -13.41 21.22 11.30
CA TYR A 211 -14.70 20.53 11.30
C TYR A 211 -14.64 19.24 12.10
N TYR A 212 -13.63 18.40 11.87
CA TYR A 212 -13.50 17.12 12.56
C TYR A 212 -12.88 17.22 13.95
N ASP A 213 -12.13 18.29 14.23
CA ASP A 213 -11.28 18.38 15.42
C ASP A 213 -10.41 17.11 15.58
N TRP A 214 -9.58 16.88 14.57
CA TRP A 214 -8.76 15.67 14.45
C TRP A 214 -7.98 15.29 15.71
N PRO A 215 -7.35 16.23 16.45
CA PRO A 215 -6.68 15.89 17.71
C PRO A 215 -7.58 15.15 18.69
N SER A 216 -8.86 15.53 18.81
CA SER A 216 -9.80 14.87 19.71
C SER A 216 -10.28 13.50 19.17
N ILE A 217 -10.38 13.33 17.84
CA ILE A 217 -10.74 12.04 17.22
C ILE A 217 -9.59 11.04 17.40
N VAL A 218 -8.36 11.45 17.13
CA VAL A 218 -7.16 10.63 17.36
C VAL A 218 -7.04 10.26 18.84
N ALA A 219 -7.27 11.21 19.76
CA ALA A 219 -7.28 10.95 21.19
C ALA A 219 -8.37 9.94 21.60
N LEU A 220 -9.54 9.98 20.95
CA LEU A 220 -10.60 8.98 21.16
C LEU A 220 -10.14 7.58 20.72
N VAL A 221 -9.51 7.45 19.54
CA VAL A 221 -8.94 6.17 19.10
C VAL A 221 -7.93 5.66 20.12
N HIS A 222 -6.93 6.46 20.50
CA HIS A 222 -5.88 6.01 21.42
C HIS A 222 -6.42 5.69 22.83
N LYS A 223 -7.52 6.32 23.25
CA LYS A 223 -8.20 5.97 24.50
C LYS A 223 -8.85 4.58 24.43
N LEU A 224 -9.47 4.24 23.30
CA LEU A 224 -10.21 2.99 23.12
C LEU A 224 -9.31 1.83 22.65
N GLN A 225 -8.27 2.15 21.89
CA GLN A 225 -7.37 1.25 21.18
C GLN A 225 -5.93 1.79 21.29
N PRO A 226 -5.27 1.68 22.47
CA PRO A 226 -3.99 2.34 22.74
C PRO A 226 -2.83 1.85 21.84
N ASP A 227 -2.97 0.67 21.26
CA ASP A 227 -1.98 0.05 20.39
C ASP A 227 -2.28 0.25 18.88
N ALA A 228 -3.43 0.81 18.52
CA ALA A 228 -3.77 1.15 17.14
C ALA A 228 -3.04 2.42 16.71
N CYS A 229 -2.43 2.39 15.53
CA CYS A 229 -1.99 3.63 14.86
C CYS A 229 -3.19 4.27 14.14
N THR A 230 -3.23 5.60 14.08
CA THR A 230 -4.13 6.31 13.17
C THR A 230 -3.40 6.72 11.89
N PHE A 231 -4.02 6.49 10.74
CA PHE A 231 -3.53 6.98 9.45
C PHE A 231 -4.27 8.25 9.06
N ASP A 232 -3.50 9.32 8.82
CA ASP A 232 -3.89 10.67 8.38
C ASP A 232 -5.03 11.30 9.23
N PRO A 233 -5.19 12.64 9.29
CA PRO A 233 -4.33 13.72 8.82
C PRO A 233 -3.28 14.13 9.88
N LEU A 234 -2.77 15.37 9.80
CA LEU A 234 -1.83 15.93 10.77
C LEU A 234 -2.30 15.71 12.22
N GLY A 235 -1.43 15.10 13.02
CA GLY A 235 -1.72 14.67 14.40
C GLY A 235 -1.98 13.17 14.53
N ALA A 236 -2.19 12.45 13.42
CA ALA A 236 -2.22 11.00 13.35
C ALA A 236 -0.81 10.37 13.48
N ASP A 237 -0.75 9.05 13.70
CA ASP A 237 0.50 8.32 13.84
C ASP A 237 1.22 8.06 12.51
N ILE A 238 0.49 7.99 11.38
CA ILE A 238 0.99 7.61 10.06
C ILE A 238 0.53 8.63 9.02
N ARG A 239 1.36 8.92 8.01
CA ARG A 239 1.03 9.81 6.89
C ARG A 239 0.84 9.03 5.60
N TRP A 240 0.06 9.61 4.69
CA TRP A 240 0.03 9.19 3.30
C TRP A 240 1.36 9.46 2.57
N VAL A 241 1.81 8.53 1.70
CA VAL A 241 3.03 8.70 0.90
C VAL A 241 2.88 9.69 -0.27
N GLY A 242 1.69 10.22 -0.52
CA GLY A 242 1.49 11.25 -1.53
C GLY A 242 1.20 10.74 -2.94
N ASN A 243 1.02 9.43 -3.12
CA ASN A 243 0.49 8.83 -4.35
C ASN A 243 -0.17 7.48 -4.04
N GLU A 244 -0.99 6.99 -4.97
CA GLU A 244 -1.64 5.67 -4.93
C GLU A 244 -0.98 4.68 -5.93
N ASP A 245 0.22 5.01 -6.42
CA ASP A 245 0.99 4.16 -7.36
C ASP A 245 1.86 3.14 -6.61
N GLY A 246 1.91 3.25 -5.29
CA GLY A 246 2.68 2.38 -4.40
C GLY A 246 4.18 2.69 -4.40
N ILE A 247 4.55 3.97 -4.58
CA ILE A 247 5.95 4.39 -4.72
C ILE A 247 6.33 5.40 -3.63
N ALA A 248 7.13 4.97 -2.66
CA ALA A 248 7.76 5.88 -1.69
C ALA A 248 8.93 6.63 -2.31
N GLY A 249 9.23 7.83 -1.84
CA GLY A 249 10.40 8.58 -2.27
C GLY A 249 11.71 7.84 -1.95
N ASP A 250 12.78 8.15 -2.68
CA ASP A 250 14.13 7.71 -2.37
C ASP A 250 15.04 8.94 -2.23
N PRO A 251 15.24 9.48 -1.02
CA PRO A 251 14.87 8.89 0.28
C PRO A 251 13.40 9.07 0.68
N CYS A 252 12.96 8.28 1.67
CA CYS A 252 11.74 8.49 2.44
C CYS A 252 12.05 8.61 3.94
N TRP A 253 12.02 9.83 4.49
CA TRP A 253 12.25 10.07 5.91
C TRP A 253 10.99 9.79 6.74
N PRO A 254 11.12 9.18 7.94
CA PRO A 254 9.98 8.96 8.84
C PRO A 254 9.59 10.22 9.64
N THR A 255 10.28 11.33 9.42
CA THR A 255 10.07 12.60 10.13
C THR A 255 9.45 13.65 9.20
N MET A 256 8.63 14.54 9.76
CA MET A 256 7.93 15.60 9.04
C MET A 256 7.96 16.92 9.83
N PRO A 257 7.86 18.09 9.17
CA PRO A 257 7.54 19.33 9.84
C PRO A 257 6.13 19.26 10.46
N ASN A 258 5.92 19.96 11.58
CA ASN A 258 4.60 20.05 12.20
C ASN A 258 3.77 21.16 11.52
N LYS A 259 3.37 20.91 10.27
CA LYS A 259 2.59 21.84 9.44
C LYS A 259 1.58 21.04 8.58
N PRO A 260 0.61 21.71 7.92
CA PRO A 260 -0.30 21.04 7.00
C PRO A 260 0.44 20.20 5.95
N TYR A 261 -0.19 19.08 5.57
CA TYR A 261 0.40 18.12 4.65
C TYR A 261 0.76 18.77 3.31
N ASP A 262 1.96 18.49 2.83
CA ASP A 262 2.43 18.81 1.48
C ASP A 262 2.74 17.47 0.79
N GLN A 263 2.23 17.28 -0.42
CA GLN A 263 2.32 16.00 -1.13
C GLN A 263 3.76 15.59 -1.45
N LYS A 264 4.62 16.56 -1.80
CA LYS A 264 6.02 16.29 -2.11
C LYS A 264 6.78 15.88 -0.85
N GLU A 265 6.56 16.59 0.26
CA GLU A 265 7.11 16.23 1.56
C GLU A 265 6.50 14.90 2.08
N GLY A 266 5.25 14.60 1.77
CA GLY A 266 4.62 13.32 2.07
C GLY A 266 5.39 12.14 1.48
N ASN A 267 5.79 12.26 0.21
CA ASN A 267 6.52 11.22 -0.53
C ASN A 267 7.93 10.97 0.00
N SER A 268 8.71 12.04 0.19
CA SER A 268 10.11 11.92 0.57
C SER A 268 10.36 12.03 2.07
N GLY A 269 9.37 12.47 2.85
CA GLY A 269 9.59 12.93 4.23
C GLY A 269 10.54 14.13 4.30
N VAL A 270 10.80 14.60 5.52
CA VAL A 270 11.76 15.69 5.77
C VAL A 270 12.74 15.27 6.85
N ARG A 271 14.03 15.19 6.50
CA ARG A 271 15.10 14.91 7.46
C ARG A 271 15.08 15.93 8.60
N GLY A 272 15.10 15.46 9.84
CA GLY A 272 15.12 16.34 11.01
C GLY A 272 13.80 17.07 11.26
N GLY A 273 12.71 16.58 10.68
CA GLY A 273 11.36 17.08 10.96
C GLY A 273 10.99 17.03 12.44
N ALA A 274 10.09 17.93 12.85
CA ALA A 274 9.69 18.14 14.24
C ALA A 274 8.78 17.04 14.82
N ILE A 275 8.21 16.16 13.98
CA ILE A 275 7.34 15.06 14.41
C ILE A 275 7.72 13.74 13.73
N TRP A 276 7.51 12.63 14.44
CA TRP A 276 7.64 11.29 13.89
C TRP A 276 6.32 10.88 13.24
N TRP A 277 6.27 10.94 11.92
CA TRP A 277 5.04 10.75 11.15
C TRP A 277 5.38 9.94 9.89
N PRO A 278 5.68 8.63 10.00
CA PRO A 278 6.18 7.79 8.92
C PRO A 278 5.14 7.59 7.81
N ALA A 279 5.61 7.38 6.57
CA ALA A 279 4.75 7.12 5.43
C ALA A 279 4.27 5.67 5.37
N GLU A 280 2.98 5.49 5.09
CA GLU A 280 2.42 4.27 4.52
C GLU A 280 2.26 4.45 3.01
N THR A 281 2.60 3.40 2.26
CA THR A 281 2.56 3.36 0.80
C THR A 281 1.43 2.45 0.35
N ASP A 282 0.28 3.04 0.07
CA ASP A 282 -0.94 2.37 -0.35
C ASP A 282 -1.04 2.24 -1.88
N VAL A 283 -1.56 1.10 -2.32
CA VAL A 283 -1.76 0.79 -3.76
C VAL A 283 -2.69 -0.40 -3.93
N SER A 284 -3.51 -0.40 -4.98
CA SER A 284 -4.31 -1.58 -5.34
C SER A 284 -3.53 -2.61 -6.17
N ILE A 285 -3.83 -3.91 -5.98
CA ILE A 285 -3.38 -4.97 -6.88
C ILE A 285 -3.96 -4.81 -8.29
N ARG A 286 -5.13 -4.15 -8.39
CA ARG A 286 -5.82 -3.79 -9.64
C ARG A 286 -5.58 -2.32 -9.98
N PRO A 287 -6.08 -1.81 -11.12
CA PRO A 287 -6.24 -0.39 -11.28
C PRO A 287 -7.16 0.16 -10.17
N GLY A 288 -8.45 -0.16 -10.17
CA GLY A 288 -9.40 0.30 -9.16
C GLY A 288 -9.13 -0.22 -7.74
N TRP A 289 -9.68 0.50 -6.77
CA TRP A 289 -9.73 0.09 -5.37
C TRP A 289 -10.82 -0.95 -5.16
N PHE A 290 -12.01 -0.79 -5.73
CA PHE A 290 -13.08 -1.78 -5.71
C PHE A 290 -12.91 -2.82 -6.83
N TYR A 291 -13.66 -3.92 -6.74
CA TYR A 291 -13.66 -4.92 -7.79
C TYR A 291 -14.44 -4.43 -9.02
N HIS A 292 -13.77 -4.49 -10.16
CA HIS A 292 -14.34 -4.31 -11.49
C HIS A 292 -13.98 -5.51 -12.37
N ALA A 293 -14.98 -6.12 -13.00
CA ALA A 293 -14.75 -7.24 -13.92
C ALA A 293 -13.89 -6.82 -15.13
N ASP A 294 -14.02 -5.57 -15.59
CA ASP A 294 -13.22 -4.93 -16.65
C ASP A 294 -11.71 -4.85 -16.31
N GLU A 295 -11.33 -5.20 -15.09
CA GLU A 295 -9.97 -5.17 -14.58
C GLU A 295 -9.38 -6.56 -14.28
N ASP A 296 -10.12 -7.64 -14.54
CA ASP A 296 -9.61 -9.02 -14.36
C ASP A 296 -8.38 -9.33 -15.20
N SER A 297 -8.26 -8.69 -16.38
CA SER A 297 -7.08 -8.76 -17.25
C SER A 297 -5.98 -7.77 -16.87
N LYS A 298 -6.21 -6.91 -15.88
CA LYS A 298 -5.33 -5.77 -15.53
C LYS A 298 -4.72 -5.89 -14.13
N VAL A 299 -4.84 -7.06 -13.50
CA VAL A 299 -4.25 -7.34 -12.20
C VAL A 299 -2.72 -7.29 -12.30
N LYS A 300 -2.07 -6.55 -11.39
CA LYS A 300 -0.61 -6.42 -11.35
C LYS A 300 0.02 -7.79 -11.12
N GLY A 301 0.88 -8.24 -12.03
CA GLY A 301 1.57 -9.53 -11.93
C GLY A 301 2.58 -9.62 -10.78
N PRO A 302 3.04 -10.83 -10.42
CA PRO A 302 3.94 -11.06 -9.28
C PRO A 302 5.23 -10.24 -9.30
N GLU A 303 5.85 -10.05 -10.47
CA GLU A 303 7.07 -9.27 -10.63
C GLU A 303 6.83 -7.79 -10.32
N ARG A 304 5.65 -7.25 -10.65
CA ARG A 304 5.30 -5.88 -10.27
C ARG A 304 5.10 -5.78 -8.76
N LEU A 305 4.52 -6.79 -8.11
CA LEU A 305 4.36 -6.78 -6.65
C LEU A 305 5.71 -6.83 -5.92
N ILE A 306 6.71 -7.55 -6.45
CA ILE A 306 8.07 -7.48 -5.91
C ILE A 306 8.65 -6.08 -6.06
N ARG A 307 8.46 -5.42 -7.21
CA ARG A 307 8.90 -4.03 -7.38
C ARG A 307 8.21 -3.08 -6.39
N LEU A 308 6.91 -3.24 -6.18
CA LEU A 308 6.18 -2.46 -5.18
C LEU A 308 6.74 -2.67 -3.78
N TYR A 309 7.07 -3.90 -3.40
CA TYR A 309 7.75 -4.19 -2.13
C TYR A 309 9.08 -3.43 -2.02
N ASP A 310 9.91 -3.44 -3.08
CA ASP A 310 11.20 -2.73 -3.07
C ASP A 310 11.02 -1.19 -3.05
N GLU A 311 10.00 -0.67 -3.74
CA GLU A 311 9.65 0.76 -3.85
C GLU A 311 8.90 1.31 -2.62
N SER A 312 8.57 0.46 -1.64
CA SER A 312 7.89 0.82 -0.39
C SER A 312 8.70 0.31 0.81
N VAL A 313 8.53 -0.97 1.15
CA VAL A 313 9.23 -1.70 2.21
C VAL A 313 10.74 -1.53 2.09
N GLY A 314 11.28 -1.66 0.86
CA GLY A 314 12.70 -1.48 0.58
C GLY A 314 13.23 -0.06 0.77
N ARG A 315 12.35 0.94 0.90
CA ARG A 315 12.66 2.36 1.16
C ARG A 315 12.27 2.80 2.58
N GLY A 316 11.89 1.86 3.45
CA GLY A 316 11.63 2.10 4.86
C GLY A 316 10.19 2.53 5.20
N THR A 317 9.25 2.36 4.28
CA THR A 317 7.80 2.52 4.53
C THR A 317 7.13 1.16 4.74
N ASN A 318 5.83 1.16 5.06
CA ASN A 318 5.00 -0.04 4.97
C ASN A 318 4.21 -0.05 3.64
N LEU A 319 4.04 -1.23 3.05
CA LEU A 319 3.16 -1.45 1.89
C LEU A 319 1.74 -1.80 2.35
N ASN A 320 0.76 -0.98 1.98
CA ASN A 320 -0.66 -1.28 2.15
C ASN A 320 -1.26 -1.71 0.79
N LEU A 321 -1.31 -3.02 0.54
CA LEU A 321 -1.72 -3.57 -0.75
C LEU A 321 -3.22 -3.90 -0.75
N ASN A 322 -4.02 -3.17 -1.53
CA ASN A 322 -5.45 -3.46 -1.67
C ASN A 322 -5.73 -4.71 -2.50
N ILE A 323 -6.63 -5.56 -2.00
CA ILE A 323 -7.11 -6.80 -2.61
C ILE A 323 -8.65 -6.83 -2.56
N PRO A 324 -9.36 -6.37 -3.61
CA PRO A 324 -10.82 -6.20 -3.53
C PRO A 324 -11.56 -7.52 -3.73
N PRO A 325 -12.50 -7.89 -2.83
CA PRO A 325 -13.42 -8.97 -3.07
C PRO A 325 -14.38 -8.64 -4.21
N ASP A 326 -14.71 -9.64 -5.02
CA ASP A 326 -15.72 -9.52 -6.07
C ASP A 326 -17.16 -9.59 -5.52
N ARG A 327 -18.14 -9.58 -6.42
CA ARG A 327 -19.58 -9.65 -6.08
C ARG A 327 -20.00 -10.94 -5.38
N ARG A 328 -19.20 -12.01 -5.42
CA ARG A 328 -19.43 -13.22 -4.61
C ARG A 328 -19.10 -12.96 -3.15
N GLY A 329 -18.22 -11.98 -2.87
CA GLY A 329 -17.67 -11.69 -1.56
C GLY A 329 -16.34 -12.41 -1.29
N ARG A 330 -15.55 -12.68 -2.33
CA ARG A 330 -14.28 -13.42 -2.27
C ARG A 330 -13.20 -12.72 -3.07
N ILE A 331 -11.93 -12.91 -2.70
CA ILE A 331 -10.82 -12.48 -3.56
C ILE A 331 -10.85 -13.32 -4.85
N PRO A 332 -10.82 -12.71 -6.05
CA PRO A 332 -10.81 -13.46 -7.30
C PRO A 332 -9.66 -14.46 -7.40
N ASP A 333 -9.88 -15.61 -8.03
CA ASP A 333 -8.92 -16.72 -8.07
C ASP A 333 -7.59 -16.31 -8.72
N GLN A 334 -7.63 -15.41 -9.69
CA GLN A 334 -6.46 -14.87 -10.35
C GLN A 334 -5.58 -14.08 -9.39
N ASP A 335 -6.19 -13.19 -8.61
CA ASP A 335 -5.55 -12.37 -7.60
C ASP A 335 -4.92 -13.27 -6.53
N VAL A 336 -5.61 -14.35 -6.10
CA VAL A 336 -5.06 -15.35 -5.16
C VAL A 336 -3.81 -16.03 -5.73
N LYS A 337 -3.81 -16.43 -7.01
CA LYS A 337 -2.62 -17.04 -7.66
C LYS A 337 -1.44 -16.09 -7.70
N ILE A 338 -1.69 -14.82 -8.06
CA ILE A 338 -0.68 -13.76 -8.10
C ILE A 338 -0.11 -13.50 -6.70
N LEU A 339 -0.98 -13.31 -5.71
CA LEU A 339 -0.58 -13.12 -4.31
C LEU A 339 0.25 -14.30 -3.82
N LYS A 340 -0.17 -15.53 -4.09
CA LYS A 340 0.60 -16.72 -3.70
C LYS A 340 1.99 -16.73 -4.33
N SER A 341 2.10 -16.46 -5.63
CA SER A 341 3.39 -16.42 -6.33
C SER A 341 4.32 -15.33 -5.76
N PHE A 342 3.79 -14.12 -5.56
CA PHE A 342 4.51 -13.01 -4.92
C PHE A 342 4.98 -13.39 -3.51
N GLY A 343 4.07 -13.87 -2.66
CA GLY A 343 4.40 -14.22 -1.28
C GLY A 343 5.38 -15.39 -1.17
N ASP A 344 5.30 -16.39 -2.05
CA ASP A 344 6.26 -17.49 -2.12
C ASP A 344 7.66 -16.97 -2.48
N ALA A 345 7.77 -16.06 -3.44
CA ALA A 345 9.04 -15.45 -3.84
C ALA A 345 9.68 -14.60 -2.74
N ILE A 346 8.88 -13.76 -2.05
CA ILE A 346 9.34 -12.96 -0.91
C ILE A 346 9.80 -13.86 0.25
N ARG A 347 8.99 -14.85 0.63
CA ARG A 347 9.36 -15.81 1.69
C ARG A 347 10.64 -16.55 1.32
N ALA A 348 10.76 -17.06 0.10
CA ALA A 348 11.94 -17.80 -0.33
C ALA A 348 13.20 -16.92 -0.41
N THR A 349 13.07 -15.67 -0.86
CA THR A 349 14.18 -14.70 -0.89
C THR A 349 14.73 -14.45 0.52
N PHE A 350 13.86 -14.21 1.50
CA PHE A 350 14.28 -13.85 2.86
C PHE A 350 14.36 -15.04 3.83
N ALA A 351 14.19 -16.28 3.35
CA ALA A 351 14.17 -17.48 4.19
C ALA A 351 15.50 -17.77 4.89
N ARG A 352 16.62 -17.38 4.26
CA ARG A 352 17.96 -17.65 4.76
C ARG A 352 18.83 -16.41 4.61
N ASP A 353 19.19 -15.81 5.73
CA ASP A 353 20.23 -14.79 5.78
C ASP A 353 21.60 -15.44 5.58
N LEU A 354 22.24 -15.10 4.46
CA LEU A 354 23.54 -15.58 4.02
C LEU A 354 24.70 -14.86 4.73
N ALA A 355 24.42 -13.79 5.48
CA ALA A 355 25.38 -13.18 6.39
C ALA A 355 25.57 -14.01 7.68
N GLN A 356 24.69 -14.96 7.99
CA GLN A 356 24.79 -15.74 9.22
C GLN A 356 26.09 -16.57 9.30
N GLY A 357 26.83 -16.34 10.38
CA GLY A 357 28.15 -16.90 10.62
C GLY A 357 29.29 -16.20 9.88
N ALA A 358 29.04 -15.01 9.34
CA ALA A 358 30.09 -14.03 9.05
C ALA A 358 30.70 -13.49 10.36
N VAL A 359 31.88 -12.91 10.26
CA VAL A 359 32.48 -12.14 11.37
C VAL A 359 32.29 -10.65 11.08
N ALA A 360 31.70 -9.92 12.03
CA ALA A 360 31.46 -8.50 11.90
C ALA A 360 32.56 -7.68 12.59
N HIS A 361 33.07 -6.68 11.89
CA HIS A 361 34.07 -5.72 12.38
C HIS A 361 33.56 -4.30 12.13
N ALA A 362 33.87 -3.36 13.02
CA ALA A 362 33.57 -1.94 12.79
C ALA A 362 34.81 -1.10 13.06
N SER A 363 34.95 0.03 12.35
CA SER A 363 36.04 0.97 12.64
C SER A 363 35.94 1.54 14.05
N HIS A 364 34.72 1.64 14.59
CA HIS A 364 34.43 2.06 15.95
C HIS A 364 33.24 1.28 16.50
N SER A 365 33.27 0.96 17.80
CA SER A 365 32.14 0.41 18.53
C SER A 365 32.06 1.08 19.90
N ARG A 366 30.84 1.33 20.36
CA ARG A 366 30.55 1.91 21.67
C ARG A 366 31.05 1.03 22.83
N GLY A 367 31.22 -0.27 22.62
CA GLY A 367 31.73 -1.21 23.62
C GLY A 367 30.74 -2.32 23.96
N PRO A 368 30.88 -2.96 25.14
CA PRO A 368 30.07 -4.11 25.54
C PRO A 368 28.56 -3.84 25.45
N GLY A 369 27.82 -4.75 24.81
CA GLY A 369 26.39 -4.63 24.52
C GLY A 369 26.05 -4.01 23.15
N PHE A 370 27.01 -3.37 22.49
CA PHE A 370 26.84 -2.68 21.19
C PHE A 370 27.88 -3.13 20.16
N GLU A 371 28.32 -4.38 20.27
CA GLU A 371 29.37 -4.95 19.43
C GLU A 371 28.89 -5.07 17.97
N PRO A 372 29.80 -5.04 16.98
CA PRO A 372 29.46 -5.21 15.56
C PRO A 372 28.65 -6.47 15.27
N ALA A 373 28.88 -7.56 16.02
CA ALA A 373 28.20 -8.84 15.84
C ALA A 373 26.68 -8.79 16.07
N ARG A 374 26.15 -7.74 16.73
CA ARG A 374 24.71 -7.57 16.95
C ARG A 374 23.90 -7.46 15.67
N VAL A 375 24.51 -7.00 14.57
CA VAL A 375 23.81 -6.89 13.27
C VAL A 375 23.50 -8.24 12.61
N LEU A 376 24.01 -9.34 13.18
CA LEU A 376 23.90 -10.71 12.64
C LEU A 376 23.04 -11.63 13.52
N ASP A 377 22.48 -11.14 14.63
CA ASP A 377 21.77 -11.99 15.62
C ASP A 377 20.28 -12.20 15.31
N GLY A 378 19.77 -11.54 14.27
CA GLY A 378 18.37 -11.65 13.83
C GLY A 378 17.36 -10.99 14.77
N ASN A 379 17.81 -10.18 15.73
CA ASN A 379 16.96 -9.52 16.70
C ASN A 379 16.93 -8.00 16.47
N ARG A 380 15.74 -7.48 16.11
CA ARG A 380 15.52 -6.04 15.86
C ARG A 380 15.69 -5.17 17.11
N GLU A 381 15.72 -5.76 18.30
CA GLU A 381 15.89 -5.06 19.58
C GLU A 381 17.35 -4.97 20.04
N SER A 382 18.28 -5.66 19.36
CA SER A 382 19.73 -5.47 19.52
C SER A 382 20.32 -4.72 18.33
N TYR A 383 21.44 -4.04 18.57
CA TYR A 383 22.06 -3.21 17.55
C TYR A 383 23.55 -2.98 17.84
N TRP A 384 24.33 -2.85 16.77
CA TRP A 384 25.65 -2.22 16.84
C TRP A 384 25.46 -0.72 16.96
N ALA A 385 26.24 -0.07 17.82
CA ALA A 385 26.29 1.38 17.92
C ALA A 385 27.72 1.90 17.88
N ALA A 386 27.93 3.00 17.16
CA ALA A 386 29.16 3.76 17.25
C ALA A 386 29.21 4.62 18.53
N PRO A 387 30.41 5.02 19.00
CA PRO A 387 30.54 6.04 20.06
C PRO A 387 29.89 7.37 19.66
N ASP A 388 29.53 8.17 20.67
CA ASP A 388 29.05 9.53 20.41
C ASP A 388 30.11 10.36 19.67
N GLY A 389 29.68 11.16 18.69
CA GLY A 389 30.56 11.97 17.85
C GLY A 389 31.20 11.24 16.66
N VAL A 390 31.12 9.91 16.59
CA VAL A 390 31.61 9.14 15.42
C VAL A 390 30.48 9.00 14.38
N THR A 391 30.46 9.88 13.39
CA THR A 391 29.36 10.02 12.43
C THR A 391 29.60 9.40 11.05
N SER A 392 30.81 8.96 10.75
CA SER A 392 31.18 8.28 9.48
C SER A 392 31.91 6.94 9.67
N PRO A 393 31.45 6.05 10.57
CA PRO A 393 32.09 4.74 10.76
C PRO A 393 31.84 3.78 9.59
N THR A 394 32.62 2.71 9.56
CA THR A 394 32.40 1.55 8.68
C THR A 394 32.09 0.31 9.51
N LEU A 395 31.24 -0.56 8.95
CA LEU A 395 30.88 -1.88 9.48
C LEU A 395 31.10 -2.91 8.36
N THR A 396 32.04 -3.82 8.55
CA THR A 396 32.46 -4.83 7.56
C THR A 396 32.06 -6.22 8.02
N LEU A 397 31.55 -7.03 7.10
CA LEU A 397 31.29 -8.45 7.29
C LEU A 397 32.32 -9.27 6.51
N ASP A 398 33.04 -10.12 7.22
CA ASP A 398 33.91 -11.15 6.64
C ASP A 398 33.08 -12.41 6.39
N LEU A 399 32.78 -12.66 5.12
CA LEU A 399 31.87 -13.70 4.68
C LEU A 399 32.58 -15.04 4.54
N LYS A 400 31.85 -16.13 4.80
CA LYS A 400 32.32 -17.48 4.50
C LYS A 400 32.73 -17.59 3.02
N PRO A 401 33.79 -18.36 2.70
CA PRO A 401 34.16 -18.66 1.32
C PRO A 401 32.97 -19.14 0.49
N GLY A 402 32.76 -18.54 -0.68
CA GLY A 402 31.69 -18.91 -1.60
C GLY A 402 30.29 -18.35 -1.27
N THR A 403 30.12 -17.55 -0.21
CA THR A 403 28.84 -16.87 0.04
C THR A 403 28.46 -16.01 -1.15
N ARG A 404 27.29 -16.29 -1.76
CA ARG A 404 26.81 -15.64 -2.99
C ARG A 404 25.44 -15.00 -2.78
N PHE A 405 25.33 -13.70 -3.03
CA PHE A 405 24.13 -12.90 -2.76
C PHE A 405 23.90 -11.83 -3.82
N ASP A 406 22.66 -11.38 -3.95
CA ASP A 406 22.24 -10.23 -4.78
C ASP A 406 21.20 -9.33 -4.11
N VAL A 407 20.88 -9.58 -2.84
CA VAL A 407 19.98 -8.75 -2.05
C VAL A 407 20.67 -8.41 -0.75
N ILE A 408 20.69 -7.13 -0.39
CA ILE A 408 21.23 -6.61 0.87
C ILE A 408 20.06 -5.97 1.63
N ARG A 409 19.94 -6.27 2.92
CA ARG A 409 19.00 -5.58 3.81
C ARG A 409 19.72 -4.94 4.98
N LEU A 410 19.44 -3.67 5.23
CA LEU A 410 19.99 -2.87 6.32
C LEU A 410 18.85 -2.34 7.17
N ARG A 411 19.04 -2.22 8.50
CA ARG A 411 18.04 -1.63 9.41
C ARG A 411 18.68 -0.76 10.47
N GLU A 412 18.05 0.38 10.76
CA GLU A 412 18.36 1.16 11.96
C GLU A 412 17.50 0.72 13.15
N TYR A 413 18.01 0.93 14.37
CA TYR A 413 17.22 0.78 15.58
C TYR A 413 16.42 2.06 15.86
N LEU A 414 15.22 2.12 15.30
CA LEU A 414 14.38 3.32 15.30
C LEU A 414 13.95 3.86 16.68
N PRO A 415 13.85 3.08 17.77
CA PRO A 415 13.62 3.66 19.11
C PRO A 415 14.69 4.67 19.54
N LEU A 416 15.83 4.72 18.85
CA LEU A 416 16.88 5.73 19.02
C LEU A 416 16.85 6.86 17.99
N GLY A 417 15.81 6.93 17.15
CA GLY A 417 15.63 7.87 16.05
C GLY A 417 16.30 7.40 14.75
N VAL A 418 15.98 8.08 13.65
CA VAL A 418 16.64 7.87 12.35
C VAL A 418 17.96 8.64 12.32
N ARG A 419 19.09 7.99 12.08
CA ARG A 419 20.43 8.56 12.29
C ARG A 419 21.25 8.64 11.03
N VAL A 420 21.15 7.68 10.12
CA VAL A 420 21.92 7.69 8.88
C VAL A 420 21.31 8.67 7.88
N THR A 421 22.09 9.65 7.44
CA THR A 421 21.70 10.55 6.34
C THR A 421 22.03 9.91 5.00
N ARG A 422 23.29 9.52 4.79
CA ARG A 422 23.79 8.90 3.56
C ARG A 422 24.76 7.78 3.86
N PHE A 423 24.68 6.72 3.07
CA PHE A 423 25.52 5.54 3.23
C PHE A 423 25.85 4.91 1.88
N ALA A 424 26.91 4.12 1.86
CA ALA A 424 27.26 3.27 0.74
C ALA A 424 27.46 1.83 1.22
N VAL A 425 27.17 0.87 0.35
CA VAL A 425 27.57 -0.52 0.52
C VAL A 425 28.68 -0.82 -0.47
N ASP A 426 29.84 -1.24 0.03
CA ASP A 426 30.98 -1.62 -0.79
C ASP A 426 31.22 -3.14 -0.67
N ALA A 427 31.76 -3.77 -1.72
CA ALA A 427 32.28 -5.14 -1.65
C ALA A 427 33.73 -5.20 -2.13
N GLU A 428 34.50 -6.13 -1.56
CA GLU A 428 35.85 -6.42 -2.02
C GLU A 428 35.81 -7.43 -3.18
N ILE A 429 36.19 -6.96 -4.36
CA ILE A 429 36.24 -7.72 -5.62
C ILE A 429 37.65 -7.57 -6.17
N ASP A 430 38.31 -8.68 -6.50
CA ASP A 430 39.68 -8.71 -7.05
C ASP A 430 40.70 -7.90 -6.23
N GLY A 431 40.56 -7.93 -4.90
CA GLY A 431 41.46 -7.26 -3.95
C GLY A 431 41.23 -5.75 -3.79
N SER A 432 40.19 -5.19 -4.40
CA SER A 432 39.84 -3.76 -4.31
C SER A 432 38.40 -3.57 -3.82
N TRP A 433 38.13 -2.43 -3.18
CA TRP A 433 36.77 -2.07 -2.76
C TRP A 433 36.00 -1.42 -3.91
N HIS A 434 34.82 -1.96 -4.23
CA HIS A 434 33.90 -1.42 -5.22
C HIS A 434 32.58 -1.03 -4.55
N THR A 435 32.09 0.18 -4.81
CA THR A 435 30.76 0.62 -4.37
C THR A 435 29.70 -0.17 -5.13
N LEU A 436 28.85 -0.91 -4.41
CA LEU A 436 27.71 -1.62 -4.97
C LEU A 436 26.48 -0.72 -5.09
N ALA A 437 26.26 0.13 -4.10
CA ALA A 437 25.15 1.06 -4.03
C ALA A 437 25.46 2.22 -3.10
N GLU A 438 24.89 3.39 -3.38
CA GLU A 438 24.90 4.57 -2.51
C GLU A 438 23.47 5.12 -2.42
N HIS A 439 23.00 5.38 -1.21
CA HIS A 439 21.65 5.83 -0.94
C HIS A 439 21.59 6.74 0.29
N GLU A 440 20.46 7.42 0.42
CA GLU A 440 20.08 8.17 1.61
C GLU A 440 19.04 7.38 2.41
N CYS A 441 18.96 7.67 3.72
CA CYS A 441 17.97 7.11 4.65
C CYS A 441 17.92 5.57 4.72
N ILE A 442 18.43 4.97 5.80
CA ILE A 442 18.18 3.54 6.07
C ILE A 442 16.83 3.35 6.74
N SER A 443 16.54 4.10 7.82
CA SER A 443 15.26 4.05 8.54
C SER A 443 14.89 2.63 8.99
N ALA A 444 13.59 2.28 8.96
CA ALA A 444 13.06 0.99 9.37
C ALA A 444 13.72 -0.17 8.63
N GLN A 445 13.98 0.03 7.34
CA GLN A 445 14.86 -0.83 6.54
C GLN A 445 15.20 -0.21 5.19
N ARG A 446 16.32 -0.67 4.63
CA ARG A 446 16.68 -0.52 3.22
C ARG A 446 16.86 -1.90 2.59
N VAL A 447 16.23 -2.15 1.44
CA VAL A 447 16.50 -3.33 0.60
C VAL A 447 17.17 -2.89 -0.70
N ILE A 448 18.31 -3.49 -1.02
CA ILE A 448 19.10 -3.19 -2.22
C ILE A 448 19.22 -4.49 -3.03
N ARG A 449 18.74 -4.48 -4.28
CA ARG A 449 18.92 -5.58 -5.23
C ARG A 449 20.03 -5.25 -6.23
N LEU A 450 20.99 -6.15 -6.36
CA LEU A 450 22.06 -6.06 -7.34
C LEU A 450 21.58 -6.63 -8.68
N GLY A 451 22.13 -6.13 -9.80
CA GLY A 451 21.79 -6.65 -11.13
C GLY A 451 22.18 -8.12 -11.36
N ALA A 452 23.15 -8.62 -10.59
CA ALA A 452 23.51 -10.02 -10.56
C ALA A 452 24.12 -10.42 -9.20
N PRO A 453 24.01 -11.69 -8.81
CA PRO A 453 24.68 -12.22 -7.62
C PRO A 453 26.20 -12.23 -7.71
N ILE A 454 26.82 -11.71 -6.65
CA ILE A 454 28.26 -11.62 -6.43
C ILE A 454 28.70 -12.54 -5.28
N ALA A 455 29.99 -12.82 -5.17
CA ALA A 455 30.53 -13.70 -4.10
C ALA A 455 31.81 -13.17 -3.40
N PRO A 456 31.84 -11.91 -2.95
CA PRO A 456 33.01 -11.28 -2.34
C PRO A 456 33.36 -11.93 -1.00
N ARG A 457 34.63 -11.82 -0.57
CA ARG A 457 34.98 -12.21 0.81
C ARG A 457 34.60 -11.19 1.86
N ARG A 458 34.54 -9.91 1.49
CA ARG A 458 34.15 -8.85 2.41
C ARG A 458 33.13 -7.94 1.77
N VAL A 459 32.16 -7.53 2.58
CA VAL A 459 31.18 -6.49 2.24
C VAL A 459 31.14 -5.52 3.41
N ARG A 460 31.01 -4.22 3.15
CA ARG A 460 30.88 -3.23 4.24
C ARG A 460 29.79 -2.22 3.98
N LEU A 461 29.15 -1.83 5.07
CA LEU A 461 28.38 -0.61 5.20
C LEU A 461 29.33 0.52 5.57
N ARG A 462 29.36 1.57 4.75
CA ARG A 462 30.10 2.80 4.99
C ARG A 462 29.11 3.92 5.23
N ILE A 463 29.06 4.42 6.47
CA ILE A 463 28.27 5.61 6.77
C ILE A 463 29.03 6.81 6.22
N VAL A 464 28.41 7.50 5.27
CA VAL A 464 29.03 8.66 4.63
C VAL A 464 28.65 9.93 5.36
N GLU A 465 27.40 10.00 5.84
CA GLU A 465 26.89 11.15 6.57
C GLU A 465 25.84 10.70 7.60
N ALA A 466 25.97 11.19 8.82
CA ALA A 466 24.99 11.06 9.89
C ALA A 466 25.15 12.22 10.89
N PRO A 467 24.07 12.79 11.46
CA PRO A 467 24.18 13.77 12.53
C PRO A 467 24.47 13.18 13.91
N ALA A 468 24.41 11.85 14.07
CA ALA A 468 24.73 11.14 15.30
C ALA A 468 25.35 9.79 15.00
N GLY A 469 26.05 9.19 15.97
CA GLY A 469 26.62 7.85 15.81
C GLY A 469 25.52 6.84 15.45
N PRO A 470 25.67 6.05 14.36
CA PRO A 470 24.63 5.14 13.88
C PRO A 470 24.31 4.05 14.89
N ALA A 471 23.07 3.56 14.83
CA ALA A 471 22.60 2.38 15.55
C ALA A 471 21.97 1.42 14.54
N ILE A 472 22.72 0.39 14.12
CA ILE A 472 22.32 -0.56 13.07
C ILE A 472 21.91 -1.86 13.74
N SER A 473 20.68 -2.31 13.50
CA SER A 473 20.14 -3.56 14.06
C SER A 473 20.32 -4.75 13.11
N GLU A 474 20.52 -4.52 11.82
CA GLU A 474 20.65 -5.62 10.85
C GLU A 474 21.57 -5.23 9.69
N PHE A 475 22.44 -6.17 9.30
CA PHE A 475 23.14 -6.18 8.01
C PHE A 475 23.08 -7.60 7.45
N ALA A 476 22.04 -7.87 6.66
CA ALA A 476 21.71 -9.19 6.15
C ALA A 476 21.90 -9.29 4.63
N LEU A 477 22.20 -10.51 4.15
CA LEU A 477 22.45 -10.80 2.74
C LEU A 477 21.55 -11.94 2.28
N PHE A 478 20.94 -11.82 1.10
CA PHE A 478 20.03 -12.82 0.58
C PHE A 478 20.24 -13.11 -0.91
N ARG A 479 19.64 -14.21 -1.36
CA ARG A 479 19.55 -14.57 -2.78
C ARG A 479 18.12 -14.34 -3.24
N ALA A 480 17.93 -13.48 -4.24
CA ALA A 480 16.62 -13.26 -4.84
C ALA A 480 16.08 -14.55 -5.46
N VAL A 481 14.81 -14.82 -5.20
CA VAL A 481 14.03 -15.88 -5.86
C VAL A 481 12.98 -15.20 -6.73
N ALA A 482 13.00 -15.50 -8.03
CA ALA A 482 12.02 -14.99 -8.96
C ALA A 482 10.63 -15.58 -8.66
N PRO A 483 9.54 -14.81 -8.82
CA PRO A 483 8.20 -15.35 -8.69
C PRO A 483 7.88 -16.27 -9.86
N VAL A 484 6.92 -17.17 -9.66
CA VAL A 484 6.37 -17.97 -10.75
C VAL A 484 5.44 -17.08 -11.57
N PRO A 485 5.67 -16.90 -12.88
CA PRO A 485 4.79 -16.09 -13.71
C PRO A 485 3.35 -16.61 -13.67
N VAL A 486 2.39 -15.70 -13.56
CA VAL A 486 0.97 -16.02 -13.63
C VAL A 486 0.42 -15.39 -14.90
N PRO A 487 -0.09 -16.18 -15.87
CA PRO A 487 -0.64 -15.65 -17.11
C PRO A 487 -1.82 -14.73 -16.86
N THR A 488 -1.91 -13.63 -17.60
CA THR A 488 -3.09 -12.76 -17.63
C THR A 488 -4.31 -13.53 -18.11
N ILE A 489 -5.47 -13.25 -17.53
CA ILE A 489 -6.75 -13.84 -17.93
C ILE A 489 -7.62 -12.78 -18.62
N VAL A 490 -8.62 -13.22 -19.38
CA VAL A 490 -9.73 -12.36 -19.81
C VAL A 490 -10.85 -12.51 -18.78
N SER A 491 -11.59 -11.43 -18.51
CA SER A 491 -12.76 -11.52 -17.62
C SER A 491 -13.76 -12.55 -18.16
N THR A 492 -14.28 -13.39 -17.27
CA THR A 492 -15.35 -14.34 -17.59
C THR A 492 -16.74 -13.77 -17.26
N ASP A 493 -16.82 -12.54 -16.75
CA ASP A 493 -18.09 -11.89 -16.50
C ASP A 493 -18.82 -11.68 -17.83
N PRO A 494 -20.06 -12.18 -17.98
CA PRO A 494 -20.77 -12.14 -19.25
C PRO A 494 -21.13 -10.72 -19.70
N SER A 495 -21.04 -9.73 -18.82
CA SER A 495 -21.23 -8.33 -19.19
C SER A 495 -20.03 -7.72 -19.90
N VAL A 496 -18.82 -8.27 -19.75
CA VAL A 496 -17.59 -7.69 -20.27
C VAL A 496 -17.29 -8.21 -21.66
N LEU A 497 -17.02 -7.30 -22.61
CA LEU A 497 -16.67 -7.66 -23.98
C LEU A 497 -15.16 -7.82 -24.15
N ASP A 498 -14.77 -8.82 -24.94
CA ASP A 498 -13.38 -9.06 -25.33
C ASP A 498 -12.96 -8.11 -26.44
N VAL A 499 -12.34 -6.99 -26.04
CA VAL A 499 -11.93 -5.88 -26.91
C VAL A 499 -10.81 -6.25 -27.89
N THR A 500 -10.09 -7.35 -27.66
CA THR A 500 -8.99 -7.79 -28.55
C THR A 500 -9.50 -8.25 -29.92
N LYS A 501 -10.81 -8.49 -30.03
CA LYS A 501 -11.51 -8.83 -31.27
C LYS A 501 -11.99 -7.60 -32.05
N TRP A 502 -11.85 -6.42 -31.48
CA TRP A 502 -12.27 -5.17 -32.11
C TRP A 502 -11.16 -4.61 -33.01
N THR A 503 -11.51 -3.66 -33.88
CA THR A 503 -10.55 -3.03 -34.78
C THR A 503 -10.73 -1.51 -34.77
N ILE A 504 -9.61 -0.77 -34.74
CA ILE A 504 -9.65 0.68 -34.94
C ILE A 504 -9.93 0.97 -36.40
N VAL A 505 -11.04 1.65 -36.67
CA VAL A 505 -11.43 2.11 -38.02
C VAL A 505 -10.77 3.45 -38.33
N SER A 506 -10.74 4.35 -37.36
CA SER A 506 -10.09 5.65 -37.47
C SER A 506 -9.75 6.21 -36.09
N ALA A 507 -8.69 7.02 -36.02
CA ALA A 507 -8.31 7.74 -34.81
C ALA A 507 -7.70 9.11 -35.17
N SER A 508 -7.75 10.06 -34.24
CA SER A 508 -7.16 11.40 -34.41
C SER A 508 -5.63 11.42 -34.40
N ALA A 509 -5.01 10.32 -33.96
CA ALA A 509 -3.56 10.12 -33.92
C ALA A 509 -3.22 8.63 -34.10
N PRO A 510 -2.05 8.28 -34.66
CA PRO A 510 -1.64 6.89 -34.86
C PRO A 510 -1.47 6.13 -33.54
N GLY A 511 -1.56 4.79 -33.60
CA GLY A 511 -1.29 3.91 -32.47
C GLY A 511 -2.45 3.74 -31.48
N ALA A 512 -3.68 4.04 -31.89
CA ALA A 512 -4.89 3.84 -31.08
C ALA A 512 -5.24 2.35 -30.87
N GLU A 513 -4.61 1.46 -31.60
CA GLU A 513 -4.74 0.00 -31.54
C GLU A 513 -4.27 -0.52 -30.18
N LYS A 514 -3.37 0.21 -29.53
CA LYS A 514 -2.95 0.01 -28.13
C LYS A 514 -4.10 0.11 -27.12
N LEU A 515 -5.22 0.74 -27.49
CA LEU A 515 -6.38 0.82 -26.60
C LEU A 515 -7.13 -0.52 -26.48
N LEU A 516 -6.87 -1.47 -27.38
CA LEU A 516 -7.61 -2.73 -27.54
C LEU A 516 -6.75 -3.97 -27.22
N ASP A 517 -5.50 -3.81 -26.82
CA ASP A 517 -4.55 -4.92 -26.63
C ASP A 517 -4.59 -5.57 -25.24
N ASN A 518 -5.35 -4.99 -24.29
CA ASN A 518 -5.39 -5.38 -22.87
C ASN A 518 -4.03 -5.32 -22.14
N GLU A 519 -3.04 -4.60 -22.68
CA GLU A 519 -1.74 -4.44 -22.06
C GLU A 519 -1.72 -3.18 -21.20
N ALA A 520 -1.65 -3.33 -19.88
CA ALA A 520 -1.64 -2.18 -18.96
C ALA A 520 -0.43 -1.22 -19.17
N ALA A 521 0.64 -1.69 -19.83
CA ALA A 521 1.80 -0.88 -20.20
C ALA A 521 1.62 -0.16 -21.55
N SER A 522 0.65 -0.55 -22.36
CA SER A 522 0.32 0.12 -23.62
C SER A 522 -0.46 1.40 -23.34
N ILE A 523 -0.08 2.47 -24.02
CA ILE A 523 -0.77 3.77 -23.94
C ILE A 523 -0.94 4.37 -25.33
N TRP A 524 -2.14 4.88 -25.61
CA TRP A 524 -2.37 5.78 -26.72
C TRP A 524 -2.19 7.21 -26.23
N VAL A 525 -1.28 7.93 -26.88
CA VAL A 525 -0.93 9.31 -26.54
C VAL A 525 -1.03 10.17 -27.78
N GLN A 526 -1.62 11.35 -27.64
CA GLN A 526 -1.73 12.33 -28.72
C GLN A 526 -1.57 13.77 -28.21
N PRO A 527 -1.35 14.76 -29.10
CA PRO A 527 -1.46 16.17 -28.71
C PRO A 527 -2.80 16.47 -28.06
N SER A 528 -2.80 17.37 -27.06
CA SER A 528 -4.04 17.74 -26.37
C SER A 528 -5.09 18.27 -27.36
N PRO A 529 -6.36 17.87 -27.21
CA PRO A 529 -7.48 18.42 -27.98
C PRO A 529 -7.52 19.95 -27.94
N THR A 530 -7.92 20.57 -29.05
CA THR A 530 -8.20 22.02 -29.12
C THR A 530 -9.64 22.25 -29.56
N PRO A 531 -10.24 23.43 -29.30
CA PRO A 531 -11.56 23.76 -29.83
C PRO A 531 -11.63 23.53 -31.34
N GLY A 532 -12.53 22.64 -31.77
CA GLY A 532 -12.68 22.23 -33.18
C GLY A 532 -11.80 21.05 -33.63
N THR A 533 -10.82 20.62 -32.83
CA THR A 533 -9.95 19.46 -33.11
C THR A 533 -9.93 18.50 -31.92
N PRO A 534 -11.04 17.77 -31.68
CA PRO A 534 -11.12 16.85 -30.55
C PRO A 534 -10.30 15.59 -30.78
N ALA A 535 -9.88 14.96 -29.68
CA ALA A 535 -9.40 13.59 -29.70
C ALA A 535 -10.56 12.67 -30.08
N ARG A 536 -10.35 11.75 -31.03
CA ARG A 536 -11.42 10.85 -31.48
C ARG A 536 -10.87 9.47 -31.82
N VAL A 537 -11.63 8.45 -31.46
CA VAL A 537 -11.39 7.06 -31.87
C VAL A 537 -12.70 6.42 -32.30
N THR A 538 -12.68 5.72 -33.43
CA THR A 538 -13.80 4.93 -33.96
C THR A 538 -13.38 3.48 -34.03
N VAL A 539 -14.19 2.62 -33.43
CA VAL A 539 -13.93 1.20 -33.28
C VAL A 539 -15.03 0.40 -33.97
N ASP A 540 -14.63 -0.63 -34.72
CA ASP A 540 -15.49 -1.70 -35.20
C ASP A 540 -15.49 -2.84 -34.16
N LEU A 541 -16.67 -3.20 -33.66
CA LEU A 541 -16.86 -4.24 -32.65
C LEU A 541 -16.76 -5.66 -33.23
N GLY A 542 -16.71 -5.82 -34.55
CA GLY A 542 -16.58 -7.14 -35.19
C GLY A 542 -17.91 -7.88 -35.37
N ALA A 543 -18.99 -7.48 -34.67
CA ALA A 543 -20.36 -7.96 -34.84
C ALA A 543 -21.40 -6.96 -34.27
N ASP A 544 -22.65 -7.07 -34.70
CA ASP A 544 -23.77 -6.37 -34.07
C ASP A 544 -23.91 -6.83 -32.61
N THR A 545 -23.71 -5.90 -31.67
CA THR A 545 -23.64 -6.18 -30.23
C THR A 545 -24.65 -5.34 -29.46
N LEU A 546 -25.36 -5.93 -28.50
CA LEU A 546 -26.26 -5.22 -27.58
C LEU A 546 -25.47 -4.47 -26.50
N LEU A 547 -24.86 -3.35 -26.90
CA LEU A 547 -23.99 -2.54 -26.07
C LEU A 547 -24.82 -1.73 -25.06
N ALA A 548 -24.48 -1.89 -23.78
CA ALA A 548 -25.06 -1.12 -22.67
C ALA A 548 -24.20 0.07 -22.27
N GLY A 549 -22.93 0.09 -22.67
CA GLY A 549 -22.02 1.19 -22.37
C GLY A 549 -20.59 0.91 -22.80
N PHE A 550 -19.69 1.82 -22.44
CA PHE A 550 -18.26 1.69 -22.68
C PHE A 550 -17.46 1.88 -21.39
N SER A 551 -16.23 1.41 -21.37
CA SER A 551 -15.28 1.71 -20.29
C SER A 551 -14.04 2.42 -20.81
N LEU A 552 -13.42 3.21 -19.94
CA LEU A 552 -12.16 3.89 -20.20
C LEU A 552 -11.20 3.65 -19.03
N THR A 553 -10.01 3.17 -19.35
CA THR A 553 -8.91 3.04 -18.39
C THR A 553 -7.89 4.16 -18.67
N PRO A 554 -7.71 5.12 -17.75
CA PRO A 554 -6.70 6.17 -17.90
C PRO A 554 -5.28 5.59 -17.76
N SER A 555 -4.30 6.28 -18.32
CA SER A 555 -2.89 5.90 -18.13
C SER A 555 -2.47 6.07 -16.67
N ARG A 556 -1.74 5.09 -16.15
CA ARG A 556 -1.06 5.15 -14.85
C ARG A 556 0.45 5.36 -14.96
N GLN A 557 0.95 5.59 -16.17
CA GLN A 557 2.35 5.96 -16.34
C GLN A 557 2.54 7.38 -15.82
N VAL A 558 3.58 7.57 -14.99
CA VAL A 558 3.95 8.90 -14.52
C VAL A 558 4.42 9.72 -15.72
N MET A 559 3.59 10.67 -16.14
CA MET A 559 3.83 11.56 -17.28
C MET A 559 3.62 12.99 -16.82
N THR A 560 4.63 13.84 -16.93
CA THR A 560 4.55 15.25 -16.49
C THR A 560 3.83 16.15 -17.49
N ASP A 561 3.57 15.67 -18.70
CA ASP A 561 3.06 16.45 -19.83
C ASP A 561 1.81 15.81 -20.48
N ALA A 562 1.20 14.81 -19.84
CA ALA A 562 0.01 14.13 -20.34
C ALA A 562 -1.04 13.93 -19.23
N ALA A 563 -2.31 13.91 -19.63
CA ALA A 563 -3.43 13.71 -18.71
C ALA A 563 -4.55 12.87 -19.36
N PRO A 564 -5.40 12.19 -18.56
CA PRO A 564 -6.58 11.51 -19.07
C PRO A 564 -7.62 12.51 -19.62
N PRO A 565 -8.59 12.07 -20.45
CA PRO A 565 -9.68 12.92 -20.91
C PRO A 565 -10.56 13.38 -19.73
N LYS A 566 -11.01 14.64 -19.73
CA LYS A 566 -11.96 15.15 -18.71
C LYS A 566 -13.37 14.60 -18.90
N GLY A 567 -13.81 14.57 -20.15
CA GLY A 567 -15.16 14.17 -20.50
C GLY A 567 -15.23 13.51 -21.85
N TYR A 568 -16.42 12.99 -22.17
CA TYR A 568 -16.64 12.10 -23.29
C TYR A 568 -17.94 12.44 -24.01
N ILE A 569 -17.94 12.16 -25.30
CA ILE A 569 -19.13 11.96 -26.12
C ILE A 569 -18.99 10.57 -26.73
N ALA A 570 -19.96 9.70 -26.44
CA ALA A 570 -20.02 8.35 -26.96
C ALA A 570 -21.21 8.21 -27.92
N GLU A 571 -20.93 7.75 -29.14
CA GLU A 571 -21.91 7.55 -30.19
C GLU A 571 -21.80 6.12 -30.73
N THR A 572 -22.92 5.56 -31.17
CA THR A 572 -23.00 4.21 -31.71
C THR A 572 -23.55 4.22 -33.12
N SER A 573 -23.13 3.27 -33.95
CA SER A 573 -23.64 3.08 -35.32
C SER A 573 -23.73 1.60 -35.66
N ARG A 574 -24.63 1.23 -36.58
CA ARG A 574 -24.67 -0.12 -37.19
C ARG A 574 -23.94 -0.21 -38.53
N ASP A 575 -23.83 0.90 -39.25
CA ASP A 575 -23.30 0.96 -40.63
C ASP A 575 -22.02 1.81 -40.76
N GLY A 576 -21.59 2.45 -39.68
CA GLY A 576 -20.42 3.33 -39.65
C GLY A 576 -20.64 4.72 -40.23
N THR A 577 -21.84 5.01 -40.75
CA THR A 577 -22.17 6.29 -41.39
C THR A 577 -23.28 7.05 -40.66
N ASN A 578 -24.31 6.36 -40.17
CA ASN A 578 -25.39 6.92 -39.37
C ASN A 578 -25.09 6.76 -37.88
N TRP A 579 -24.91 7.87 -37.17
CA TRP A 579 -24.46 7.90 -35.77
C TRP A 579 -25.57 8.34 -34.84
N GLU A 580 -25.74 7.60 -33.75
CA GLU A 580 -26.73 7.91 -32.72
C GLU A 580 -26.05 8.19 -31.37
N PRO A 581 -26.50 9.19 -30.59
CA PRO A 581 -25.90 9.54 -29.30
C PRO A 581 -26.15 8.44 -28.26
N GLY A 582 -25.11 7.91 -27.64
CA GLY A 582 -25.19 6.88 -26.59
C GLY A 582 -25.13 7.47 -25.18
N ALA A 583 -24.08 8.25 -24.90
CA ALA A 583 -23.89 8.99 -23.66
C ALA A 583 -22.99 10.22 -23.88
N ASN A 584 -23.11 11.22 -23.01
CA ASN A 584 -22.15 12.31 -22.88
C ASN A 584 -22.01 12.66 -21.40
N GLY A 585 -20.86 13.22 -21.01
CA GLY A 585 -20.62 13.59 -19.63
C GLY A 585 -19.14 13.82 -19.33
N GLU A 586 -18.83 13.92 -18.05
CA GLU A 586 -17.47 14.01 -17.53
C GLU A 586 -17.12 12.74 -16.76
N PHE A 587 -15.85 12.36 -16.79
CA PHE A 587 -15.33 11.29 -15.95
C PHE A 587 -15.05 11.86 -14.56
N SER A 588 -15.88 11.49 -13.59
CA SER A 588 -15.77 12.00 -12.22
C SER A 588 -14.39 11.68 -11.64
N ASN A 589 -13.67 12.72 -11.20
CA ASN A 589 -12.36 12.64 -10.54
C ASN A 589 -11.24 11.89 -11.31
N ILE A 590 -11.35 11.69 -12.63
CA ILE A 590 -10.42 10.83 -13.37
C ILE A 590 -8.96 11.30 -13.36
N ALA A 591 -8.70 12.59 -13.11
CA ALA A 591 -7.34 13.12 -12.99
C ALA A 591 -6.59 12.56 -11.77
N TYR A 592 -7.31 12.15 -10.74
CA TYR A 592 -6.76 11.75 -9.44
C TYR A 592 -7.12 10.30 -9.09
N ALA A 593 -8.28 9.81 -9.54
CA ALA A 593 -8.68 8.41 -9.46
C ALA A 593 -8.49 7.71 -10.82
N LEU A 594 -7.28 7.18 -11.05
CA LEU A 594 -6.87 6.58 -12.33
C LEU A 594 -7.40 5.14 -12.54
N SER A 595 -8.57 4.83 -12.03
CA SER A 595 -9.27 3.54 -12.17
C SER A 595 -10.03 3.44 -13.49
N THR A 596 -10.46 2.23 -13.86
CA THR A 596 -11.32 2.06 -15.03
C THR A 596 -12.71 2.64 -14.74
N GLN A 597 -13.19 3.56 -15.58
CA GLN A 597 -14.53 4.14 -15.45
C GLN A 597 -15.49 3.51 -16.45
N ARG A 598 -16.63 3.00 -15.97
CA ARG A 598 -17.72 2.46 -16.79
C ARG A 598 -18.82 3.48 -16.97
N ILE A 599 -19.14 3.75 -18.23
CA ILE A 599 -20.16 4.70 -18.63
C ILE A 599 -21.32 3.96 -19.27
N ALA A 600 -22.44 3.93 -18.56
CA ALA A 600 -23.69 3.40 -19.10
C ALA A 600 -24.26 4.34 -20.17
N PHE A 601 -24.82 3.76 -21.22
CA PHE A 601 -25.67 4.48 -22.15
C PHE A 601 -27.05 4.70 -21.55
N THR A 602 -27.72 5.73 -22.06
CA THR A 602 -29.10 6.05 -21.66
C THR A 602 -30.08 4.90 -21.91
N LYS A 603 -29.80 4.05 -22.90
CA LYS A 603 -30.52 2.81 -23.23
C LYS A 603 -29.54 1.80 -23.80
N VAL A 604 -29.81 0.50 -23.60
CA VAL A 604 -29.11 -0.59 -24.30
C VAL A 604 -29.43 -0.53 -25.79
N ARG A 605 -28.43 -0.71 -26.66
CA ARG A 605 -28.57 -0.52 -28.11
C ARG A 605 -27.79 -1.57 -28.87
N SER A 606 -28.29 -1.97 -30.03
CA SER A 606 -27.51 -2.79 -30.96
C SER A 606 -26.56 -1.88 -31.75
N ALA A 607 -25.26 -2.14 -31.65
CA ALA A 607 -24.21 -1.36 -32.28
C ALA A 607 -23.16 -2.27 -32.94
N ARG A 608 -22.66 -1.86 -34.10
CA ARG A 608 -21.50 -2.45 -34.78
C ARG A 608 -20.26 -1.58 -34.60
N PHE A 609 -20.44 -0.28 -34.46
CA PHE A 609 -19.38 0.70 -34.28
C PHE A 609 -19.60 1.54 -33.03
N LEU A 610 -18.51 1.88 -32.36
CA LEU A 610 -18.45 2.81 -31.23
C LEU A 610 -17.50 3.95 -31.59
N ARG A 611 -17.95 5.19 -31.43
CA ARG A 611 -17.12 6.39 -31.57
C ARG A 611 -17.06 7.12 -30.24
N LEU A 612 -15.84 7.36 -29.78
CA LEU A 612 -15.55 8.14 -28.58
C LEU A 612 -14.85 9.43 -29.00
N THR A 613 -15.35 10.55 -28.49
CA THR A 613 -14.77 11.88 -28.70
C THR A 613 -14.44 12.51 -27.35
N PHE A 614 -13.25 13.07 -27.21
CA PHE A 614 -12.75 13.75 -26.01
C PHE A 614 -12.29 15.16 -26.38
N SER A 615 -12.87 16.15 -25.70
CA SER A 615 -12.70 17.56 -26.09
C SER A 615 -11.60 18.28 -25.32
N GLU A 616 -11.18 17.76 -24.17
CA GLU A 616 -10.13 18.35 -23.33
C GLU A 616 -9.55 17.32 -22.34
N PRO A 617 -8.29 17.50 -21.89
CA PRO A 617 -7.72 16.72 -20.80
C PRO A 617 -8.29 17.15 -19.43
N ALA A 618 -8.26 16.24 -18.46
CA ALA A 618 -8.80 16.44 -17.11
C ALA A 618 -8.01 17.47 -16.28
N VAL A 619 -6.72 17.64 -16.61
CA VAL A 619 -5.87 18.73 -16.12
C VAL A 619 -5.09 19.33 -17.29
N PRO A 620 -4.67 20.61 -17.22
CA PRO A 620 -3.86 21.21 -18.28
C PRO A 620 -2.60 20.38 -18.57
N ALA A 621 -2.51 19.86 -19.79
CA ALA A 621 -1.39 19.04 -20.25
C ALA A 621 -1.16 19.26 -21.75
N ALA A 622 0.07 19.03 -22.22
CA ALA A 622 0.40 19.14 -23.65
C ALA A 622 -0.16 17.97 -24.47
N ARG A 623 -0.44 16.84 -23.80
CA ARG A 623 -0.89 15.59 -24.40
C ARG A 623 -2.09 15.01 -23.65
N LEU A 624 -2.87 14.21 -24.37
CA LEU A 624 -3.91 13.34 -23.82
C LEU A 624 -3.43 11.89 -23.87
N ALA A 625 -3.61 11.14 -22.78
CA ALA A 625 -3.18 9.75 -22.66
C ALA A 625 -4.29 8.84 -22.13
N ILE A 626 -4.51 7.70 -22.80
CA ILE A 626 -5.47 6.67 -22.42
C ILE A 626 -4.76 5.31 -22.50
N ALA A 627 -4.95 4.45 -21.49
CA ALA A 627 -4.37 3.10 -21.48
C ALA A 627 -5.26 2.09 -22.20
N GLY A 628 -6.59 2.20 -22.07
CA GLY A 628 -7.49 1.27 -22.73
C GLY A 628 -8.92 1.77 -22.83
N ILE A 629 -9.66 1.17 -23.76
CA ILE A 629 -11.12 1.32 -23.86
C ILE A 629 -11.76 -0.07 -23.84
N GLY A 630 -12.99 -0.14 -23.36
CA GLY A 630 -13.78 -1.35 -23.43
C GLY A 630 -15.25 -1.11 -23.62
N GLY A 631 -16.02 -2.19 -23.60
CA GLY A 631 -17.46 -2.13 -23.67
C GLY A 631 -18.11 -3.27 -22.92
N PHE A 632 -19.37 -3.04 -22.60
CA PHE A 632 -20.13 -3.99 -21.83
C PHE A 632 -21.59 -4.06 -22.26
N ILE A 633 -22.19 -5.21 -21.99
CA ILE A 633 -23.61 -5.47 -22.21
C ILE A 633 -24.34 -5.43 -20.87
N ALA A 634 -25.67 -5.26 -20.91
CA ALA A 634 -26.46 -5.25 -19.68
C ALA A 634 -26.47 -6.67 -19.08
N THR A 635 -26.17 -6.78 -17.79
CA THR A 635 -26.45 -8.00 -17.04
C THR A 635 -27.96 -8.20 -16.98
N ARG A 636 -28.42 -9.41 -17.32
CA ARG A 636 -29.84 -9.77 -17.25
C ARG A 636 -30.35 -9.80 -15.82
#